data_AF-A0A0D2DLR8-F1
#
_entry.id   AF-A0A0D2DLR8-F1
#
_cell.length_a   1.000
_cell.length_b   1.000
_cell.length_c   1.000
_cell.angle_alpha   90.00
_cell.angle_beta   90.00
_cell.angle_gamma   90.00
#
_symmetry.space_group_name_H-M   'P 1'
#
loop_
_entity.id
_entity.type
_entity.pdbx_description
1 polymer ?
#
loop_
_entity_poly.entity_id
_entity_poly.type
_entity_poly.pdbx_seq_one_letter_code
_entity_poly.pdbx_strand_id
1 'polypeptide(L)'
;MKLCNHHPWLRVCEQGYETSLIDTGRLEMLSSRSEQPDDACPSLIVFVGQQAKSIALEKLFDIPRSRLFKGKPYVGDVDLHVVSESPSSRRPILVAAGSVGSKRVRRTPNRHRCHDGSRWPLRTLPGGTEPHHMQHTEQAIYSRLLLPFTDLFCIFASDLGGFRGVASQLAGWLRDVTVPISTPFNRPSVVVVTDKIPLTPMAETEAQKALLLLLNEETSQDPFVLFSFIEVVAVPRSQKFRSQGSLERLQHRLLLRIRKAEQVRRETRTLYSPTHFAAFFKSACEHFSTSGSEPFDFIKASRSHNPLAEDHALHLANLLRTCDTAQDLTDFVVPVIASSLMIDSYPPDCHGFDSVQVFQSLYRDALREAVGGRVVSFEGSSDIILRSAVLKLVQGKLSQYCDSLGSGTDVPSASLHLHTLQQFVDRWSRICSEATCLCCIRRTPRYRLPCGHCLCETCIQIFGHTLSSRPWTYVISSCFLCKRAWDRDITVAVKPPTSGVSILSIDGGGTRAIIPLTVLRRLQDRIGLPIPIQKFFKVVGAVSSGSFVALNMWNRGDSVDKSIQMMLQLAEAAFEQDKTSKIPLVSWLTKMVKWYVRDGRYRPDNLESILQSLLGRSTTMQDCSYATGLGAKLLVLAATVLKTPSCHLFTNYNKAVQNNLNPGDWTGARKARLWEIARAASAAPTFFPTKQVPQLGTFQDAGLLENDPVSTVVSEAKMLYPSSRTDLIVSLGTGTIPDADVAEGAHTARPRKAPFRIQDLIWEKSRDKQVRQAFAHHPEYHRLDHEMDRDYALDDVSQMPKLLDRVEADDSLTEPIDRVARCAFASLFHFELSGMPSRRNGKYIGVGFILCSIPGVDPAFKSLFTRLASERAQLYVNGQPISCTWDDGRDRDENGNFCKRIQYETGDQISITMCMSGTSAPGSHISGLPSAIVHLVKAQGLNAYFGTSDHRKRKRIADDDVRTAKKKCLIGGFA
;
A
#
# COMPACT_ATOMS: atom_id res chain seq x y z
N MET A 1 -4.63 10.74 -32.86
CA MET A 1 -5.91 10.34 -32.23
C MET A 1 -6.97 11.39 -32.54
N LYS A 2 -8.20 11.03 -32.93
CA LYS A 2 -9.30 12.02 -33.10
C LYS A 2 -9.64 12.64 -31.74
N LEU A 3 -9.60 13.97 -31.65
CA LEU A 3 -9.90 14.73 -30.43
C LEU A 3 -11.35 14.47 -29.98
N CYS A 4 -11.55 14.10 -28.72
CA CYS A 4 -12.91 13.97 -28.19
C CYS A 4 -13.56 15.36 -28.00
N ASN A 5 -14.65 15.62 -28.74
CA ASN A 5 -15.41 16.88 -28.76
C ASN A 5 -16.52 16.97 -27.69
N HIS A 6 -16.59 16.02 -26.75
CA HIS A 6 -17.58 16.05 -25.67
C HIS A 6 -17.24 17.15 -24.66
N HIS A 7 -18.17 18.07 -24.43
CA HIS A 7 -18.11 19.16 -23.43
C HIS A 7 -18.84 18.89 -22.09
N PRO A 8 -19.76 17.92 -21.95
CA PRO A 8 -20.33 17.57 -20.64
C PRO A 8 -19.24 17.33 -19.59
N TRP A 9 -19.42 17.88 -18.39
CA TRP A 9 -18.57 17.61 -17.23
C TRP A 9 -19.37 16.94 -16.12
N LEU A 10 -20.36 17.64 -15.56
CA LEU A 10 -21.24 17.13 -14.52
C LEU A 10 -22.67 16.98 -15.04
N ARG A 11 -23.34 15.90 -14.67
CA ARG A 11 -24.75 15.66 -14.98
C ARG A 11 -25.46 15.09 -13.76
N VAL A 12 -26.70 15.49 -13.53
CA VAL A 12 -27.56 14.83 -12.54
C VAL A 12 -28.50 13.88 -13.27
N CYS A 13 -28.63 12.65 -12.77
CA CYS A 13 -29.51 11.64 -13.33
C CYS A 13 -30.35 11.00 -12.22
N GLU A 14 -31.62 10.77 -12.50
CA GLU A 14 -32.56 10.07 -11.63
C GLU A 14 -32.96 8.75 -12.29
N GLN A 15 -32.73 7.63 -11.62
CA GLN A 15 -33.13 6.30 -12.08
C GLN A 15 -33.97 5.61 -11.00
N GLY A 16 -35.27 5.49 -11.24
CA GLY A 16 -36.19 4.99 -10.21
C GLY A 16 -36.21 5.93 -9.00
N TYR A 17 -35.86 5.42 -7.81
CA TYR A 17 -35.78 6.20 -6.56
C TYR A 17 -34.37 6.73 -6.25
N GLU A 18 -33.41 6.53 -7.16
CA GLU A 18 -32.01 6.88 -6.93
C GLU A 18 -31.60 8.09 -7.77
N THR A 19 -31.23 9.18 -7.10
CA THR A 19 -30.57 10.34 -7.72
C THR A 19 -29.06 10.14 -7.69
N SER A 20 -28.36 10.42 -8.80
CA SER A 20 -26.91 10.29 -8.87
C SER A 20 -26.27 11.48 -9.60
N LEU A 21 -25.10 11.89 -9.11
CA LEU A 21 -24.18 12.79 -9.81
C LEU A 21 -23.30 11.95 -10.75
N ILE A 22 -23.21 12.36 -12.00
CA ILE A 22 -22.33 11.75 -13.00
C ILE A 22 -21.21 12.75 -13.29
N ASP A 23 -20.00 12.40 -12.87
CA ASP A 23 -18.78 13.02 -13.37
C ASP A 23 -18.37 12.29 -14.64
N THR A 24 -18.37 12.99 -15.76
CA THR A 24 -18.06 12.38 -17.05
C THR A 24 -16.59 11.97 -17.20
N GLY A 25 -15.67 12.47 -16.37
CA GLY A 25 -14.22 12.26 -16.52
C GLY A 25 -13.55 13.27 -17.46
N ARG A 26 -14.26 14.36 -17.78
CA ARG A 26 -13.80 15.40 -18.71
C ARG A 26 -12.55 16.12 -18.19
N LEU A 27 -12.48 16.35 -16.88
CA LEU A 27 -11.39 17.09 -16.23
C LEU A 27 -10.07 16.32 -16.31
N GLU A 28 -10.06 15.03 -15.97
CA GLU A 28 -8.89 14.16 -16.09
C GLU A 28 -8.39 14.07 -17.53
N MET A 29 -9.32 14.01 -18.47
CA MET A 29 -8.99 13.98 -19.90
C MET A 29 -8.32 15.29 -20.33
N LEU A 30 -8.76 16.45 -19.84
CA LEU A 30 -8.11 17.73 -20.10
C LEU A 30 -6.73 17.81 -19.45
N SER A 31 -6.59 17.38 -18.20
CA SER A 31 -5.29 17.33 -17.51
C SER A 31 -4.29 16.44 -18.25
N SER A 32 -4.73 15.30 -18.80
CA SER A 32 -3.86 14.38 -19.56
C SER A 32 -3.33 14.93 -20.89
N ARG A 33 -3.86 16.07 -21.37
CA ARG A 33 -3.39 16.72 -22.62
C ARG A 33 -2.25 17.70 -22.38
N SER A 34 -2.04 18.14 -21.14
CA SER A 34 -0.93 19.03 -20.81
C SER A 34 0.39 18.26 -20.93
N GLU A 35 1.40 18.86 -21.56
CA GLU A 35 2.74 18.26 -21.67
C GLU A 35 3.42 18.14 -20.29
N GLN A 36 3.15 19.11 -19.40
CA GLN A 36 3.63 19.16 -18.02
C GLN A 36 2.48 19.48 -17.07
N PRO A 37 1.62 18.50 -16.74
CA PRO A 37 0.41 18.72 -15.94
C PRO A 37 0.69 19.03 -14.48
N ASP A 38 1.93 18.94 -14.02
CA ASP A 38 2.31 19.27 -12.64
C ASP A 38 2.97 20.65 -12.50
N ASP A 39 3.42 21.24 -13.61
CA ASP A 39 4.08 22.56 -13.63
C ASP A 39 3.10 23.69 -14.01
N ALA A 40 1.91 23.34 -14.48
CA ALA A 40 0.83 24.27 -14.79
C ALA A 40 -0.08 24.52 -13.58
N CYS A 41 -0.79 25.64 -13.57
CA CYS A 41 -1.77 25.97 -12.53
C CYS A 41 -3.06 26.46 -13.22
N PRO A 42 -4.15 25.67 -13.25
CA PRO A 42 -5.36 26.06 -13.93
C PRO A 42 -6.18 27.03 -13.07
N SER A 43 -6.89 27.93 -13.74
CA SER A 43 -7.89 28.80 -13.10
C SER A 43 -9.29 28.40 -13.57
N LEU A 44 -10.26 28.32 -12.66
CA LEU A 44 -11.63 27.91 -12.96
C LEU A 44 -12.60 29.11 -12.88
N ILE A 45 -13.25 29.41 -14.00
CA ILE A 45 -14.35 30.37 -14.07
C ILE A 45 -15.65 29.60 -14.24
N VAL A 46 -16.64 29.87 -13.39
CA VAL A 46 -17.98 29.29 -13.49
C VAL A 46 -18.96 30.34 -14.00
N PHE A 47 -19.47 30.13 -15.21
CA PHE A 47 -20.48 30.95 -15.85
C PHE A 47 -21.89 30.40 -15.55
N VAL A 48 -22.74 31.25 -14.97
CA VAL A 48 -24.11 30.90 -14.57
C VAL A 48 -25.12 31.77 -15.32
N GLY A 49 -26.01 31.12 -16.07
CA GLY A 49 -27.02 31.80 -16.88
C GLY A 49 -27.50 30.93 -18.04
N GLN A 50 -28.26 31.53 -18.94
CA GLN A 50 -28.88 30.91 -20.11
C GLN A 50 -28.46 31.62 -21.39
N GLN A 51 -29.30 32.48 -21.95
CA GLN A 51 -29.10 33.06 -23.27
C GLN A 51 -28.00 34.13 -23.28
N ALA A 52 -28.01 35.06 -22.33
CA ALA A 52 -26.99 36.10 -22.24
C ALA A 52 -25.60 35.50 -21.99
N LYS A 53 -25.52 34.50 -21.10
CA LYS A 53 -24.31 33.71 -20.87
C LYS A 53 -23.75 33.09 -22.15
N SER A 54 -24.58 32.39 -22.92
CA SER A 54 -24.12 31.71 -24.14
C SER A 54 -23.61 32.68 -25.20
N ILE A 55 -24.21 33.86 -25.32
CA ILE A 55 -23.72 34.90 -26.24
C ILE A 55 -22.36 35.44 -25.76
N ALA A 56 -22.20 35.66 -24.46
CA ALA A 56 -20.93 36.13 -23.90
C ALA A 56 -19.80 35.10 -24.08
N LEU A 57 -20.06 33.81 -23.81
CA LEU A 57 -19.06 32.74 -23.97
C LEU A 57 -18.57 32.57 -25.42
N GLU A 58 -19.46 32.72 -26.39
CA GLU A 58 -19.08 32.69 -27.82
C GLU A 58 -18.14 33.84 -28.18
N LYS A 59 -18.42 35.05 -27.67
CA LYS A 59 -17.65 36.25 -28.02
C LYS A 59 -16.36 36.41 -27.23
N LEU A 60 -16.32 35.93 -25.99
CA LEU A 60 -15.16 36.06 -25.09
C LEU A 60 -14.10 34.97 -25.32
N PHE A 61 -14.52 33.76 -25.65
CA PHE A 61 -13.65 32.58 -25.65
C PHE A 61 -13.78 31.72 -26.92
N ASP A 62 -14.43 32.24 -27.97
CA ASP A 62 -14.66 31.54 -29.25
C ASP A 62 -15.32 30.16 -29.10
N ILE A 63 -16.16 29.98 -28.07
CA ILE A 63 -16.87 28.73 -27.82
C ILE A 63 -18.16 28.72 -28.69
N PRO A 64 -18.28 27.82 -29.69
CA PRO A 64 -19.43 27.85 -30.61
C PRO A 64 -20.77 27.68 -29.90
N ARG A 65 -21.79 28.47 -30.27
CA ARG A 65 -23.16 28.32 -29.73
C ARG A 65 -23.73 26.91 -29.88
N SER A 66 -23.39 26.20 -30.95
CA SER A 66 -23.80 24.80 -31.17
C SER A 66 -23.29 23.82 -30.09
N ARG A 67 -22.25 24.22 -29.35
CA ARG A 67 -21.71 23.48 -28.19
C ARG A 67 -22.26 23.97 -26.85
N LEU A 68 -22.86 25.16 -26.81
CA LEU A 68 -23.42 25.80 -25.60
C LEU A 68 -24.95 25.68 -25.51
N PHE A 69 -25.64 25.41 -26.63
CA PHE A 69 -27.09 25.34 -26.74
C PHE A 69 -27.51 24.06 -27.47
N LYS A 70 -28.12 23.11 -26.75
CA LYS A 70 -28.76 21.89 -27.33
C LYS A 70 -30.22 21.67 -26.90
N GLY A 71 -30.86 22.63 -26.24
CA GLY A 71 -32.25 22.54 -25.76
C GLY A 71 -32.43 23.22 -24.40
N LYS A 72 -33.61 23.07 -23.77
CA LYS A 72 -33.80 23.55 -22.38
C LYS A 72 -32.85 22.78 -21.44
N PRO A 73 -32.13 23.47 -20.54
CA PRO A 73 -31.12 22.86 -19.66
C PRO A 73 -31.75 21.84 -18.70
N TYR A 74 -30.97 20.86 -18.23
CA TYR A 74 -31.37 19.97 -17.14
C TYR A 74 -30.83 20.49 -15.81
N VAL A 75 -31.45 20.08 -14.71
CA VAL A 75 -31.03 20.39 -13.34
C VAL A 75 -29.59 19.94 -13.12
N GLY A 76 -28.73 20.86 -12.68
CA GLY A 76 -27.34 20.54 -12.30
C GLY A 76 -26.39 20.15 -13.45
N ASP A 77 -26.79 20.35 -14.72
CA ASP A 77 -25.91 20.12 -15.86
C ASP A 77 -24.83 21.22 -15.94
N VAL A 78 -23.55 20.80 -15.93
CA VAL A 78 -22.40 21.70 -16.08
C VAL A 78 -21.50 21.19 -17.21
N ASP A 79 -21.19 22.06 -18.17
CA ASP A 79 -20.24 21.81 -19.25
C ASP A 79 -18.86 22.39 -18.91
N LEU A 80 -17.77 21.75 -19.36
CA LEU A 80 -16.40 22.21 -19.13
C LEU A 80 -15.63 22.41 -20.44
N HIS A 81 -15.15 23.63 -20.62
CA HIS A 81 -14.37 24.08 -21.77
C HIS A 81 -12.98 24.52 -21.33
N VAL A 82 -12.02 24.46 -22.26
CA VAL A 82 -10.69 25.05 -22.09
C VAL A 82 -10.58 26.19 -23.07
N VAL A 83 -10.17 27.37 -22.59
CA VAL A 83 -9.89 28.51 -23.47
C VAL A 83 -8.68 28.16 -24.32
N SER A 84 -8.78 28.40 -25.64
CA SER A 84 -7.75 27.99 -26.60
C SER A 84 -6.46 28.79 -26.39
N GLU A 85 -5.59 28.30 -25.52
CA GLU A 85 -4.19 28.69 -25.45
C GLU A 85 -3.32 27.54 -25.95
N SER A 86 -2.09 27.84 -26.35
CA SER A 86 -1.08 26.84 -26.71
C SER A 86 -1.06 25.71 -25.66
N PRO A 87 -0.92 24.43 -26.04
CA PRO A 87 -0.78 23.32 -25.09
C PRO A 87 0.42 23.48 -24.12
N SER A 88 1.32 24.44 -24.40
CA SER A 88 2.43 24.85 -23.54
C SER A 88 2.09 25.96 -22.52
N SER A 89 0.84 26.43 -22.42
CA SER A 89 0.46 27.46 -21.44
C SER A 89 0.58 26.91 -20.01
N ARG A 90 1.35 27.61 -19.17
CA ARG A 90 1.50 27.29 -17.73
C ARG A 90 0.27 27.66 -16.90
N ARG A 91 -0.72 28.37 -17.46
CA ARG A 91 -1.92 28.83 -16.75
C ARG A 91 -3.20 28.65 -17.58
N PRO A 92 -3.62 27.40 -17.85
CA PRO A 92 -4.82 27.17 -18.63
C PRO A 92 -6.07 27.68 -17.90
N ILE A 93 -6.93 28.41 -18.61
CA ILE A 93 -8.23 28.85 -18.09
C ILE A 93 -9.29 27.80 -18.41
N LEU A 94 -9.88 27.24 -17.37
CA LEU A 94 -11.02 26.33 -17.42
C LEU A 94 -12.31 27.13 -17.29
N VAL A 95 -13.24 26.93 -18.22
CA VAL A 95 -14.54 27.60 -18.25
C VAL A 95 -15.63 26.56 -18.04
N ALA A 96 -16.22 26.57 -16.86
CA ALA A 96 -17.41 25.79 -16.55
C ALA A 96 -18.66 26.61 -16.89
N ALA A 97 -19.58 26.05 -17.68
CA ALA A 97 -20.81 26.71 -18.06
C ALA A 97 -22.01 25.88 -17.56
N GLY A 98 -22.81 26.48 -16.69
CA GLY A 98 -24.02 25.85 -16.18
C GLY A 98 -25.23 26.79 -16.18
N SER A 99 -26.39 26.25 -15.87
CA SER A 99 -27.66 26.99 -15.78
C SER A 99 -28.28 26.68 -14.43
N VAL A 100 -29.08 27.62 -13.92
CA VAL A 100 -29.81 27.45 -12.66
C VAL A 100 -31.31 27.68 -12.92
N GLY A 101 -32.17 27.04 -12.12
CA GLY A 101 -33.62 27.19 -12.20
C GLY A 101 -34.28 26.28 -13.24
N SER A 102 -33.61 25.21 -13.67
CA SER A 102 -34.25 24.21 -14.52
C SER A 102 -35.26 23.37 -13.72
N LYS A 103 -36.32 22.93 -14.39
CA LYS A 103 -37.28 21.95 -13.85
C LYS A 103 -37.14 20.57 -14.50
N ARG A 104 -36.19 20.40 -15.44
CA ARG A 104 -36.01 19.16 -16.20
C ARG A 104 -34.97 18.27 -15.53
N VAL A 105 -35.39 17.10 -15.09
CA VAL A 105 -34.50 16.06 -14.56
C VAL A 105 -34.23 15.01 -15.64
N ARG A 106 -33.01 14.51 -15.71
CA ARG A 106 -32.59 13.51 -16.69
C ARG A 106 -32.86 12.11 -16.14
N ARG A 107 -33.59 11.27 -16.89
CA ARG A 107 -33.94 9.90 -16.47
C ARG A 107 -33.01 8.79 -16.98
N THR A 108 -32.10 9.13 -17.89
CA THR A 108 -31.16 8.18 -18.49
C THR A 108 -29.73 8.71 -18.39
N PRO A 109 -28.78 7.92 -17.87
CA PRO A 109 -27.38 8.28 -17.87
C PRO A 109 -26.89 8.25 -19.32
N ASN A 110 -26.45 9.39 -19.84
CA ASN A 110 -25.79 9.42 -21.13
C ASN A 110 -24.44 8.69 -21.00
N ARG A 111 -24.34 7.45 -21.50
CA ARG A 111 -23.05 6.78 -21.67
C ARG A 111 -22.35 7.35 -22.90
N HIS A 112 -21.40 8.25 -22.69
CA HIS A 112 -20.56 8.77 -23.76
C HIS A 112 -19.47 7.73 -24.10
N ARG A 113 -19.37 7.32 -25.37
CA ARG A 113 -18.42 6.26 -25.80
C ARG A 113 -16.94 6.64 -25.74
N CYS A 114 -16.59 7.91 -25.50
CA CYS A 114 -15.19 8.37 -25.62
C CYS A 114 -14.36 8.33 -24.32
N HIS A 115 -14.99 8.27 -23.14
CA HIS A 115 -14.34 8.07 -21.82
C HIS A 115 -15.38 7.60 -20.80
N ASP A 116 -14.96 6.78 -19.83
CA ASP A 116 -15.83 6.30 -18.75
C ASP A 116 -15.84 7.31 -17.61
N GLY A 117 -17.03 7.83 -17.30
CA GLY A 117 -17.29 8.68 -16.16
C GLY A 117 -17.56 7.90 -14.87
N SER A 118 -17.47 8.59 -13.74
CA SER A 118 -17.84 8.08 -12.42
C SER A 118 -19.31 8.42 -12.11
N ARG A 119 -20.04 7.48 -11.51
CA ARG A 119 -21.40 7.70 -11.01
C ARG A 119 -21.36 7.67 -9.49
N TRP A 120 -21.90 8.72 -8.88
CA TRP A 120 -21.91 8.93 -7.44
C TRP A 120 -23.37 9.00 -6.96
N PRO A 121 -23.87 8.03 -6.20
CA PRO A 121 -25.25 8.04 -5.70
C PRO A 121 -25.40 9.14 -4.65
N LEU A 122 -26.41 10.00 -4.79
CA LEU A 122 -26.68 11.09 -3.85
C LEU A 122 -27.65 10.59 -2.77
N ARG A 123 -27.36 10.89 -1.49
CA ARG A 123 -28.29 10.58 -0.41
C ARG A 123 -29.57 11.41 -0.54
N THR A 124 -30.69 10.75 -0.73
CA THR A 124 -32.03 11.35 -0.63
C THR A 124 -32.43 11.41 0.83
N LEU A 125 -32.67 12.60 1.38
CA LEU A 125 -33.28 12.76 2.70
C LEU A 125 -34.70 12.14 2.69
N PRO A 126 -35.03 11.22 3.61
CA PRO A 126 -36.38 10.64 3.66
C PRO A 126 -37.43 11.73 3.95
N GLY A 127 -38.42 11.89 3.08
CA GLY A 127 -39.63 12.69 3.37
C GLY A 127 -39.81 14.04 2.64
N GLY A 128 -38.93 14.43 1.71
CA GLY A 128 -39.12 15.65 0.90
C GLY A 128 -39.94 15.43 -0.37
N THR A 129 -40.89 16.31 -0.68
CA THR A 129 -41.59 16.34 -1.99
C THR A 129 -40.60 16.56 -3.15
N GLU A 130 -40.73 15.80 -4.25
CA GLU A 130 -39.80 15.75 -5.40
C GLU A 130 -39.26 17.12 -5.92
N PRO A 131 -40.02 18.23 -6.00
CA PRO A 131 -39.51 19.49 -6.58
C PRO A 131 -38.47 20.20 -5.71
N HIS A 132 -38.61 20.14 -4.38
CA HIS A 132 -37.74 20.84 -3.44
C HIS A 132 -36.37 20.17 -3.33
N HIS A 133 -36.32 18.85 -3.47
CA HIS A 133 -35.08 18.08 -3.41
C HIS A 133 -34.12 18.43 -4.56
N MET A 134 -34.62 18.49 -5.79
CA MET A 134 -33.80 18.75 -6.99
C MET A 134 -33.25 20.18 -7.05
N GLN A 135 -34.03 21.17 -6.59
CA GLN A 135 -33.56 22.55 -6.49
C GLN A 135 -32.45 22.68 -5.44
N HIS A 136 -32.58 21.97 -4.31
CA HIS A 136 -31.53 21.89 -3.29
C HIS A 136 -30.26 21.20 -3.83
N THR A 137 -30.40 20.13 -4.61
CA THR A 137 -29.27 19.46 -5.26
C THR A 137 -28.55 20.39 -6.23
N GLU A 138 -29.27 21.13 -7.06
CA GLU A 138 -28.67 22.12 -7.99
C GLU A 138 -27.89 23.19 -7.22
N GLN A 139 -28.46 23.74 -6.15
CA GLN A 139 -27.77 24.72 -5.30
C GLN A 139 -26.53 24.14 -4.65
N ALA A 140 -26.60 22.91 -4.12
CA ALA A 140 -25.49 22.23 -3.47
C ALA A 140 -24.32 21.93 -4.43
N ILE A 141 -24.58 21.66 -5.71
CA ILE A 141 -23.51 21.50 -6.72
C ILE A 141 -22.68 22.79 -6.82
N TYR A 142 -23.31 23.95 -6.85
CA TYR A 142 -22.58 25.23 -6.93
C TYR A 142 -21.94 25.61 -5.60
N SER A 143 -22.69 25.54 -4.49
CA SER A 143 -22.26 26.06 -3.19
C SER A 143 -21.29 25.15 -2.44
N ARG A 144 -21.34 23.83 -2.66
CA ARG A 144 -20.53 22.85 -1.91
C ARG A 144 -19.52 22.11 -2.78
N LEU A 145 -19.89 21.72 -4.01
CA LEU A 145 -18.98 20.97 -4.88
C LEU A 145 -18.08 21.86 -5.73
N LEU A 146 -18.62 22.88 -6.43
CA LEU A 146 -17.84 23.75 -7.33
C LEU A 146 -17.17 24.91 -6.60
N LEU A 147 -17.79 25.46 -5.56
CA LEU A 147 -17.29 26.62 -4.81
C LEU A 147 -15.81 26.50 -4.40
N PRO A 148 -15.35 25.37 -3.79
CA PRO A 148 -13.97 25.27 -3.32
C PRO A 148 -12.91 25.29 -4.43
N PHE A 149 -13.32 24.98 -5.66
CA PHE A 149 -12.46 24.91 -6.83
C PHE A 149 -12.52 26.18 -7.69
N THR A 150 -13.53 27.02 -7.50
CA THR A 150 -13.81 28.17 -8.38
C THR A 150 -13.00 29.39 -7.96
N ASP A 151 -12.46 30.13 -8.93
CA ASP A 151 -11.83 31.43 -8.71
C ASP A 151 -12.83 32.57 -8.84
N LEU A 152 -13.74 32.41 -9.82
CA LEU A 152 -14.67 33.45 -10.21
C LEU A 152 -16.00 32.85 -10.66
N PHE A 153 -17.09 33.28 -10.03
CA PHE A 153 -18.45 33.10 -10.53
C PHE A 153 -18.84 34.30 -11.39
N CYS A 154 -19.27 34.05 -12.63
CA CYS A 154 -19.80 35.05 -13.54
C CYS A 154 -21.30 34.79 -13.76
N ILE A 155 -22.15 35.61 -13.16
CA ILE A 155 -23.60 35.41 -13.10
C ILE A 155 -24.31 36.44 -13.99
N PHE A 156 -25.17 35.99 -14.90
CA PHE A 156 -25.89 36.88 -15.82
C PHE A 156 -27.26 37.25 -15.24
N ALA A 157 -27.39 38.47 -14.70
CA ALA A 157 -28.60 38.92 -14.01
C ALA A 157 -29.85 38.85 -14.92
N SER A 158 -29.71 39.19 -16.21
CA SER A 158 -30.81 39.14 -17.17
C SER A 158 -31.34 37.72 -17.41
N ASP A 159 -30.52 36.68 -17.19
CA ASP A 159 -30.92 35.27 -17.32
C ASP A 159 -31.59 34.73 -16.04
N LEU A 160 -31.42 35.40 -14.89
CA LEU A 160 -31.90 34.95 -13.58
C LEU A 160 -33.12 35.76 -13.06
N GLY A 161 -33.71 36.64 -13.88
CA GLY A 161 -34.83 37.49 -13.46
C GLY A 161 -34.41 38.80 -12.77
N GLY A 162 -33.18 39.27 -13.00
CA GLY A 162 -32.64 40.51 -12.45
C GLY A 162 -31.93 40.32 -11.11
N PHE A 163 -31.66 41.43 -10.41
CA PHE A 163 -30.89 41.42 -9.16
C PHE A 163 -31.56 40.63 -8.04
N ARG A 164 -32.91 40.63 -7.95
CA ARG A 164 -33.63 39.82 -6.94
C ARG A 164 -33.40 38.32 -7.15
N GLY A 165 -33.40 37.85 -8.40
CA GLY A 165 -33.12 36.44 -8.70
C GLY A 165 -31.66 36.06 -8.41
N VAL A 166 -30.71 36.95 -8.68
CA VAL A 166 -29.29 36.76 -8.28
C VAL A 166 -29.15 36.71 -6.76
N ALA A 167 -29.78 37.65 -6.04
CA ALA A 167 -29.77 37.70 -4.58
C ALA A 167 -30.35 36.40 -3.98
N SER A 168 -31.49 35.92 -4.46
CA SER A 168 -32.10 34.67 -3.99
C SER A 168 -31.20 33.44 -4.23
N GLN A 169 -30.45 33.40 -5.34
CA GLN A 169 -29.49 32.32 -5.58
C GLN A 169 -28.29 32.38 -4.65
N LEU A 170 -27.68 33.56 -4.47
CA LEU A 170 -26.55 33.73 -3.56
C LEU A 170 -26.96 33.47 -2.10
N ALA A 171 -28.17 33.91 -1.70
CA ALA A 171 -28.77 33.58 -0.41
C ALA A 171 -28.94 32.06 -0.24
N GLY A 172 -29.33 31.36 -1.31
CA GLY A 172 -29.40 29.90 -1.30
C GLY A 172 -28.07 29.21 -1.07
N TRP A 173 -26.97 29.75 -1.61
CA TRP A 173 -25.63 29.22 -1.34
C TRP A 173 -25.18 29.49 0.10
N LEU A 174 -25.71 30.55 0.73
CA LEU A 174 -25.41 30.93 2.11
C LEU A 174 -26.19 30.13 3.17
N ARG A 175 -27.24 29.39 2.80
CA ARG A 175 -28.06 28.62 3.76
C ARG A 175 -27.34 27.43 4.40
N ASP A 176 -26.46 26.77 3.65
CA ASP A 176 -25.79 25.53 4.06
C ASP A 176 -24.33 25.75 4.48
N VAL A 177 -23.97 26.96 4.89
CA VAL A 177 -22.57 27.31 5.17
C VAL A 177 -22.12 26.73 6.50
N THR A 178 -21.34 25.65 6.42
CA THR A 178 -20.45 25.21 7.49
C THR A 178 -19.03 25.58 7.10
N VAL A 179 -18.51 26.70 7.60
CA VAL A 179 -17.10 27.06 7.36
C VAL A 179 -16.22 26.11 8.18
N PRO A 180 -15.31 25.34 7.55
CA PRO A 180 -14.38 24.51 8.28
C PRO A 180 -13.43 25.38 9.12
N ILE A 181 -13.27 25.03 10.39
CA ILE A 181 -12.40 25.72 11.34
C ILE A 181 -10.90 25.52 11.00
N SER A 182 -10.55 24.52 10.17
CA SER A 182 -9.18 24.01 10.04
C SER A 182 -8.72 23.63 8.62
N THR A 183 -9.28 24.23 7.56
CA THR A 183 -8.84 23.95 6.18
C THR A 183 -8.56 25.23 5.40
N PRO A 184 -7.67 25.21 4.40
CA PRO A 184 -7.55 26.34 3.50
C PRO A 184 -8.85 26.51 2.70
N PHE A 185 -9.65 27.49 3.07
CA PHE A 185 -10.92 27.80 2.40
C PHE A 185 -10.70 28.94 1.39
N ASN A 186 -10.79 28.62 0.10
CA ASN A 186 -10.74 29.65 -0.94
C ASN A 186 -12.10 30.32 -1.11
N ARG A 187 -12.10 31.66 -1.14
CA ARG A 187 -13.29 32.48 -1.33
C ARG A 187 -13.34 33.03 -2.75
N PRO A 188 -14.17 32.49 -3.66
CA PRO A 188 -14.25 32.99 -5.03
C PRO A 188 -14.75 34.44 -5.08
N SER A 189 -14.39 35.14 -6.15
CA SER A 189 -15.04 36.40 -6.51
C SER A 189 -16.36 36.14 -7.24
N VAL A 190 -17.31 37.06 -7.13
CA VAL A 190 -18.58 37.03 -7.87
C VAL A 190 -18.66 38.29 -8.74
N VAL A 191 -18.88 38.10 -10.04
CA VAL A 191 -19.13 39.16 -11.01
C VAL A 191 -20.54 38.96 -11.56
N VAL A 192 -21.41 39.94 -11.33
CA VAL A 192 -22.78 39.96 -11.82
C VAL A 192 -22.86 40.85 -13.05
N VAL A 193 -23.18 40.24 -14.18
CA VAL A 193 -23.26 40.91 -15.48
C VAL A 193 -24.69 41.35 -15.75
N THR A 194 -24.88 42.61 -16.13
CA THR A 194 -26.19 43.17 -16.46
C THR A 194 -26.12 44.09 -17.67
N ASP A 195 -27.16 44.07 -18.49
CA ASP A 195 -27.30 44.91 -19.68
C ASP A 195 -28.40 45.98 -19.52
N LYS A 196 -28.92 46.12 -18.29
CA LYS A 196 -30.06 47.00 -17.95
C LYS A 196 -29.66 48.34 -17.33
N ILE A 197 -28.38 48.55 -17.04
CA ILE A 197 -27.88 49.78 -16.40
C ILE A 197 -26.92 50.55 -17.34
N PRO A 198 -26.72 51.86 -17.13
CA PRO A 198 -25.71 52.63 -17.88
C PRO A 198 -24.30 52.07 -17.73
N LEU A 199 -23.47 52.21 -18.77
CA LEU A 199 -22.07 51.75 -18.83
C LEU A 199 -21.10 52.63 -18.01
N THR A 200 -21.54 53.21 -16.89
CA THR A 200 -20.74 54.11 -16.05
C THR A 200 -20.32 53.43 -14.74
N PRO A 201 -19.12 53.71 -14.21
CA PRO A 201 -18.68 53.17 -12.92
C PRO A 201 -19.63 53.53 -11.75
N MET A 202 -20.21 54.73 -11.77
CA MET A 202 -21.21 55.13 -10.75
C MET A 202 -22.45 54.26 -10.79
N ALA A 203 -23.00 53.97 -11.98
CA ALA A 203 -24.17 53.10 -12.11
C ALA A 203 -23.87 51.65 -11.68
N GLU A 204 -22.68 51.12 -11.98
CA GLU A 204 -22.22 49.82 -11.47
C GLU A 204 -22.17 49.81 -9.92
N THR A 205 -21.68 50.89 -9.32
CA THR A 205 -21.53 51.00 -7.86
C THR A 205 -22.88 51.07 -7.16
N GLU A 206 -23.82 51.87 -7.67
CA GLU A 206 -25.19 51.93 -7.14
C GLU A 206 -25.94 50.60 -7.33
N ALA A 207 -25.76 49.93 -8.48
CA ALA A 207 -26.33 48.61 -8.72
C ALA A 207 -25.76 47.54 -7.78
N GLN A 208 -24.46 47.62 -7.45
CA GLN A 208 -23.82 46.73 -6.48
C GLN A 208 -24.40 46.95 -5.08
N LYS A 209 -24.59 48.21 -4.63
CA LYS A 209 -25.25 48.51 -3.35
C LYS A 209 -26.67 47.94 -3.31
N ALA A 210 -27.44 48.14 -4.38
CA ALA A 210 -28.80 47.60 -4.49
C ALA A 210 -28.84 46.07 -4.41
N LEU A 211 -27.90 45.38 -5.06
CA LEU A 211 -27.79 43.92 -4.99
C LEU A 211 -27.49 43.44 -3.56
N LEU A 212 -26.58 44.11 -2.85
CA LEU A 212 -26.24 43.75 -1.46
C LEU A 212 -27.42 43.99 -0.50
N LEU A 213 -28.20 45.05 -0.70
CA LEU A 213 -29.44 45.28 0.06
C LEU A 213 -30.44 44.16 -0.15
N LEU A 214 -30.70 43.77 -1.41
CA LEU A 214 -31.58 42.64 -1.73
C LEU A 214 -31.07 41.32 -1.14
N LEU A 215 -29.75 41.13 -1.08
CA LEU A 215 -29.17 39.93 -0.48
C LEU A 215 -29.40 39.89 1.03
N ASN A 216 -29.27 41.02 1.72
CA ASN A 216 -29.56 41.14 3.14
C ASN A 216 -31.06 40.97 3.48
N GLU A 217 -31.96 41.23 2.53
CA GLU A 217 -33.39 40.90 2.67
C GLU A 217 -33.62 39.37 2.64
N GLU A 218 -32.82 38.63 1.88
CA GLU A 218 -33.01 37.20 1.61
C GLU A 218 -32.23 36.28 2.58
N THR A 219 -31.20 36.79 3.26
CA THR A 219 -30.41 36.04 4.24
C THR A 219 -29.82 36.92 5.34
N SER A 220 -29.71 36.36 6.55
CA SER A 220 -29.02 37.00 7.69
C SER A 220 -27.52 36.71 7.74
N GLN A 221 -27.00 35.87 6.83
CA GLN A 221 -25.59 35.52 6.77
C GLN A 221 -24.80 36.56 5.98
N ASP A 222 -23.60 36.90 6.45
CA ASP A 222 -22.70 37.79 5.71
C ASP A 222 -22.20 37.09 4.42
N PRO A 223 -22.48 37.65 3.22
CA PRO A 223 -22.03 37.05 1.96
C PRO A 223 -20.51 36.92 1.85
N PHE A 224 -19.74 37.75 2.56
CA PHE A 224 -18.28 37.71 2.52
C PHE A 224 -17.67 36.54 3.31
N VAL A 225 -18.51 35.75 3.98
CA VAL A 225 -18.13 34.43 4.52
C VAL A 225 -17.78 33.47 3.39
N LEU A 226 -18.52 33.49 2.27
CA LEU A 226 -18.26 32.62 1.11
C LEU A 226 -17.46 33.31 0.01
N PHE A 227 -17.65 34.61 -0.19
CA PHE A 227 -17.09 35.33 -1.33
C PHE A 227 -16.03 36.33 -0.90
N SER A 228 -14.95 36.44 -1.67
CA SER A 228 -13.92 37.45 -1.41
C SER A 228 -14.33 38.83 -1.89
N PHE A 229 -15.17 38.88 -2.94
CA PHE A 229 -15.59 40.11 -3.58
C PHE A 229 -16.89 39.88 -4.36
N ILE A 230 -17.77 40.88 -4.40
CA ILE A 230 -18.98 40.88 -5.24
C ILE A 230 -18.97 42.16 -6.06
N GLU A 231 -19.11 42.06 -7.38
CA GLU A 231 -19.05 43.18 -8.32
C GLU A 231 -20.23 43.14 -9.29
N VAL A 232 -20.74 44.30 -9.70
CA VAL A 232 -21.68 44.42 -10.81
C VAL A 232 -20.97 45.05 -12.01
N VAL A 233 -21.09 44.41 -13.18
CA VAL A 233 -20.48 44.90 -14.43
C VAL A 233 -21.58 45.14 -15.47
N ALA A 234 -21.63 46.38 -15.96
CA ALA A 234 -22.52 46.78 -17.02
C ALA A 234 -21.94 46.35 -18.38
N VAL A 235 -22.75 45.69 -19.20
CA VAL A 235 -22.42 45.34 -20.59
C VAL A 235 -23.39 46.00 -21.56
N PRO A 236 -23.01 46.21 -22.83
CA PRO A 236 -23.93 46.70 -23.84
C PRO A 236 -25.17 45.80 -23.96
N ARG A 237 -26.34 46.40 -24.24
CA ARG A 237 -27.61 45.68 -24.40
C ARG A 237 -27.44 44.43 -25.28
N SER A 238 -27.91 43.29 -24.79
CA SER A 238 -27.64 41.96 -25.36
C SER A 238 -28.01 41.80 -26.84
N GLN A 239 -28.95 42.58 -27.34
CA GLN A 239 -29.33 42.64 -28.76
C GLN A 239 -28.26 43.29 -29.67
N LYS A 240 -27.23 43.93 -29.11
CA LYS A 240 -26.19 44.69 -29.82
C LYS A 240 -24.76 44.15 -29.62
N PHE A 241 -24.55 42.88 -29.25
CA PHE A 241 -23.22 42.21 -29.26
C PHE A 241 -22.68 41.99 -30.69
N ARG A 242 -22.55 43.07 -31.48
CA ARG A 242 -22.24 43.03 -32.92
C ARG A 242 -20.75 42.81 -33.23
N SER A 243 -19.84 43.10 -32.30
CA SER A 243 -18.38 42.91 -32.47
C SER A 243 -17.72 42.34 -31.20
N GLN A 244 -16.57 41.65 -31.36
CA GLN A 244 -15.76 41.09 -30.27
C GLN A 244 -15.31 42.17 -29.27
N GLY A 245 -15.03 43.37 -29.76
CA GLY A 245 -14.65 44.53 -28.93
C GLY A 245 -15.71 45.02 -27.95
N SER A 246 -16.98 44.68 -28.13
CA SER A 246 -18.07 45.12 -27.24
C SER A 246 -18.04 44.51 -25.84
N LEU A 247 -17.27 43.43 -25.64
CA LEU A 247 -17.14 42.70 -24.37
C LEU A 247 -15.72 42.75 -23.79
N GLU A 248 -14.81 43.50 -24.39
CA GLU A 248 -13.42 43.65 -23.91
C GLU A 248 -13.35 44.15 -22.47
N ARG A 249 -14.23 45.08 -22.08
CA ARG A 249 -14.32 45.57 -20.70
C ARG A 249 -14.67 44.44 -19.72
N LEU A 250 -15.60 43.56 -20.08
CA LEU A 250 -15.94 42.40 -19.26
C LEU A 250 -14.75 41.44 -19.20
N GLN A 251 -14.14 41.11 -20.35
CA GLN A 251 -12.97 40.23 -20.42
C GLN A 251 -11.83 40.73 -19.52
N HIS A 252 -11.49 42.01 -19.61
CA HIS A 252 -10.46 42.65 -18.79
C HIS A 252 -10.79 42.55 -17.30
N ARG A 253 -12.05 42.81 -16.90
CA ARG A 253 -12.48 42.70 -15.50
C ARG A 253 -12.42 41.26 -14.99
N LEU A 254 -12.86 40.28 -15.78
CA LEU A 254 -12.78 38.86 -15.42
C LEU A 254 -11.32 38.42 -15.22
N LEU A 255 -10.44 38.74 -16.18
CA LEU A 255 -9.01 38.41 -16.09
C LEU A 255 -8.32 39.09 -14.90
N LEU A 256 -8.66 40.34 -14.59
CA LEU A 256 -8.15 41.03 -13.41
C LEU A 256 -8.55 40.32 -12.11
N ARG A 257 -9.80 39.85 -12.00
CA ARG A 257 -10.29 39.12 -10.82
C ARG A 257 -9.63 37.76 -10.70
N ILE A 258 -9.42 37.06 -11.81
CA ILE A 258 -8.68 35.78 -11.84
C ILE A 258 -7.25 35.97 -11.33
N ARG A 259 -6.52 36.98 -11.80
CA ARG A 259 -5.15 37.25 -11.32
C ARG A 259 -5.10 37.51 -9.81
N LYS A 260 -6.09 38.22 -9.26
CA LYS A 260 -6.21 38.46 -7.82
C LYS A 260 -6.50 37.16 -7.05
N ALA A 261 -7.44 36.35 -7.55
CA ALA A 261 -7.75 35.04 -6.95
C ALA A 261 -6.52 34.11 -6.97
N GLU A 262 -5.80 34.05 -8.08
CA GLU A 262 -4.55 33.30 -8.22
C GLU A 262 -3.47 33.76 -7.22
N GLN A 263 -3.35 35.08 -6.99
CA GLN A 263 -2.41 35.61 -6.02
C GLN A 263 -2.77 35.16 -4.60
N VAL A 264 -4.03 35.29 -4.20
CA VAL A 264 -4.52 34.81 -2.89
C VAL A 264 -4.30 33.30 -2.75
N ARG A 265 -4.56 32.51 -3.81
CA ARG A 265 -4.31 31.07 -3.79
C ARG A 265 -2.83 30.73 -3.66
N ARG A 266 -1.93 31.52 -4.27
CA ARG A 266 -0.49 31.33 -4.13
C ARG A 266 -0.05 31.61 -2.69
N GLU A 267 -0.51 32.72 -2.11
CA GLU A 267 -0.21 33.12 -0.73
C GLU A 267 -0.73 32.09 0.28
N THR A 268 -1.92 31.52 0.04
CA THR A 268 -2.54 30.48 0.89
C THR A 268 -2.14 29.05 0.53
N ARG A 269 -1.25 28.86 -0.44
CA ARG A 269 -0.82 27.54 -0.95
C ARG A 269 -1.98 26.62 -1.37
N THR A 270 -2.98 27.17 -2.06
CA THR A 270 -4.16 26.46 -2.62
C THR A 270 -4.23 26.48 -4.15
N LEU A 271 -3.12 26.85 -4.80
CA LEU A 271 -2.99 26.80 -6.25
C LEU A 271 -2.59 25.38 -6.66
N TYR A 272 -3.54 24.60 -7.16
CA TYR A 272 -3.35 23.19 -7.48
C TYR A 272 -2.84 23.00 -8.91
N SER A 273 -2.01 21.97 -9.13
CA SER A 273 -1.70 21.54 -10.50
C SER A 273 -2.93 20.90 -11.17
N PRO A 274 -3.00 20.82 -12.52
CA PRO A 274 -4.04 20.04 -13.21
C PRO A 274 -4.23 18.61 -12.68
N THR A 275 -3.15 17.96 -12.25
CA THR A 275 -3.20 16.63 -11.62
C THR A 275 -3.90 16.68 -10.27
N HIS A 276 -3.44 17.54 -9.35
CA HIS A 276 -4.01 17.66 -8.00
C HIS A 276 -5.44 18.18 -8.05
N PHE A 277 -5.73 19.12 -8.95
CA PHE A 277 -7.06 19.68 -9.16
C PHE A 277 -8.06 18.59 -9.56
N ALA A 278 -7.71 17.73 -10.54
CA ALA A 278 -8.57 16.63 -10.95
C ALA A 278 -8.74 15.57 -9.84
N ALA A 279 -7.66 15.23 -9.14
CA ALA A 279 -7.69 14.28 -8.03
C ALA A 279 -8.58 14.76 -6.88
N PHE A 280 -8.40 16.03 -6.44
CA PHE A 280 -9.24 16.63 -5.41
C PHE A 280 -10.69 16.73 -5.85
N PHE A 281 -10.96 17.11 -7.10
CA PHE A 281 -12.32 17.22 -7.60
C PHE A 281 -13.05 15.88 -7.58
N LYS A 282 -12.36 14.79 -7.95
CA LYS A 282 -12.90 13.44 -7.86
C LYS A 282 -13.21 13.04 -6.40
N SER A 283 -12.27 13.29 -5.48
CA SER A 283 -12.51 13.05 -4.05
C SER A 283 -13.64 13.91 -3.48
N ALA A 284 -13.81 15.14 -3.99
CA ALA A 284 -14.90 16.03 -3.60
C ALA A 284 -16.26 15.52 -4.12
N CYS A 285 -16.31 14.89 -5.31
CA CYS A 285 -17.53 14.23 -5.80
C CYS A 285 -17.93 13.04 -4.91
N GLU A 286 -16.94 12.23 -4.50
CA GLU A 286 -17.17 11.12 -3.56
C GLU A 286 -17.69 11.63 -2.20
N HIS A 287 -17.01 12.62 -1.61
CA HIS A 287 -17.44 13.27 -0.37
C HIS A 287 -18.83 13.89 -0.50
N PHE A 288 -19.12 14.58 -1.60
CA PHE A 288 -20.42 15.19 -1.85
C PHE A 288 -21.55 14.17 -1.89
N SER A 289 -21.26 12.95 -2.35
CA SER A 289 -22.22 11.85 -2.43
C SER A 289 -22.53 11.21 -1.07
N THR A 290 -21.56 11.21 -0.16
CA THR A 290 -21.64 10.53 1.14
C THR A 290 -21.98 11.48 2.30
N SER A 291 -21.59 12.75 2.22
CA SER A 291 -21.69 13.74 3.30
C SER A 291 -22.86 14.71 3.13
N GLY A 292 -23.67 14.87 4.17
CA GLY A 292 -24.89 15.68 4.14
C GLY A 292 -24.64 17.19 4.09
N SER A 293 -23.77 17.71 4.96
CA SER A 293 -23.45 19.14 5.06
C SER A 293 -21.98 19.44 5.37
N GLU A 294 -21.16 18.44 5.72
CA GLU A 294 -19.77 18.66 6.12
C GLU A 294 -18.91 19.22 4.97
N PRO A 295 -18.00 20.16 5.26
CA PRO A 295 -17.11 20.74 4.26
C PRO A 295 -16.04 19.73 3.82
N PHE A 296 -15.59 19.86 2.57
CA PHE A 296 -14.53 19.02 2.02
C PHE A 296 -13.15 19.45 2.56
N ASP A 297 -12.42 18.54 3.19
CA ASP A 297 -11.08 18.78 3.73
C ASP A 297 -10.00 18.33 2.75
N PHE A 298 -9.39 19.30 2.07
CA PHE A 298 -8.31 19.06 1.10
C PHE A 298 -7.07 18.39 1.71
N ILE A 299 -6.71 18.74 2.95
CA ILE A 299 -5.54 18.18 3.62
C ILE A 299 -5.81 16.71 3.89
N LYS A 300 -6.96 16.36 4.48
CA LYS A 300 -7.34 14.95 4.73
C LYS A 300 -7.51 14.15 3.44
N ALA A 301 -8.14 14.73 2.41
CA ALA A 301 -8.31 14.08 1.11
C ALA A 301 -6.97 13.72 0.45
N SER A 302 -5.94 14.57 0.64
CA SER A 302 -4.58 14.29 0.13
C SER A 302 -3.90 13.10 0.80
N ARG A 303 -4.42 12.62 1.94
CA ARG A 303 -3.86 11.51 2.72
C ARG A 303 -4.45 10.14 2.39
N SER A 304 -5.33 10.03 1.40
CA SER A 304 -5.99 8.75 1.04
C SER A 304 -5.02 7.59 0.77
N HIS A 305 -3.84 7.85 0.20
CA HIS A 305 -2.79 6.84 -0.04
C HIS A 305 -1.69 6.81 1.02
N ASN A 306 -1.71 7.73 1.99
CA ASN A 306 -0.76 7.80 3.10
C ASN A 306 -1.48 8.26 4.40
N PRO A 307 -2.47 7.51 4.90
CA PRO A 307 -3.26 7.90 6.07
C PRO A 307 -2.39 7.88 7.32
N LEU A 308 -2.61 8.80 8.26
CA LEU A 308 -1.89 8.79 9.53
C LEU A 308 -2.10 7.45 10.25
N ALA A 309 -1.06 6.92 10.90
CA ALA A 309 -1.18 5.66 11.63
C ALA A 309 -2.06 5.88 12.87
N GLU A 310 -2.96 4.95 13.17
CA GLU A 310 -3.86 5.04 14.34
C GLU A 310 -3.07 5.08 15.65
N ASP A 311 -1.94 4.37 15.72
CA ASP A 311 -1.02 4.31 16.86
C ASP A 311 0.06 5.41 16.83
N HIS A 312 -0.11 6.48 16.03
CA HIS A 312 0.88 7.55 15.95
C HIS A 312 1.13 8.25 17.30
N ALA A 313 0.08 8.46 18.10
CA ALA A 313 0.20 9.02 19.45
C ALA A 313 1.10 8.16 20.35
N LEU A 314 0.97 6.83 20.26
CA LEU A 314 1.83 5.88 20.98
C LEU A 314 3.30 6.00 20.55
N HIS A 315 3.55 6.12 19.24
CA HIS A 315 4.92 6.28 18.74
C HIS A 315 5.58 7.58 19.20
N LEU A 316 4.83 8.69 19.19
CA LEU A 316 5.28 9.98 19.74
C LEU A 316 5.55 9.88 21.25
N ALA A 317 4.64 9.24 22.00
CA ALA A 317 4.81 9.04 23.44
C ALA A 317 6.04 8.19 23.77
N ASN A 318 6.33 7.16 22.97
CA ASN A 318 7.53 6.34 23.14
C ASN A 318 8.84 7.13 22.99
N LEU A 319 8.88 8.15 22.13
CA LEU A 319 10.02 9.06 22.03
C LEU A 319 10.05 10.07 23.18
N LEU A 320 8.90 10.65 23.55
CA LEU A 320 8.82 11.61 24.65
C LEU A 320 9.30 11.00 25.99
N ARG A 321 9.12 9.69 26.19
CA ARG A 321 9.63 8.97 27.37
C ARG A 321 11.16 8.85 27.44
N THR A 322 11.89 9.17 26.37
CA THR A 322 13.37 9.18 26.40
C THR A 322 13.94 10.55 26.82
N CYS A 323 13.10 11.44 27.34
CA CYS A 323 13.42 12.82 27.65
C CYS A 323 13.60 13.01 29.16
N ASP A 324 14.81 13.33 29.61
CA ASP A 324 15.13 13.43 31.04
C ASP A 324 15.06 14.87 31.57
N THR A 325 15.11 15.87 30.68
CA THR A 325 15.09 17.30 31.03
C THR A 325 14.27 18.15 30.06
N ALA A 326 13.91 19.37 30.47
CA ALA A 326 13.28 20.36 29.60
C ALA A 326 14.14 20.71 28.37
N GLN A 327 15.46 20.74 28.53
CA GLN A 327 16.40 21.01 27.44
C GLN A 327 16.44 19.88 26.42
N ASP A 328 16.34 18.62 26.86
CA ASP A 328 16.23 17.48 25.95
C ASP A 328 14.98 17.57 25.08
N LEU A 329 13.88 18.08 25.64
CA LEU A 329 12.64 18.27 24.90
C LEU A 329 12.83 19.31 23.80
N THR A 330 13.40 20.47 24.11
CA THR A 330 13.54 21.58 23.17
C THR A 330 14.60 21.34 22.11
N ASP A 331 15.75 20.79 22.51
CA ASP A 331 16.95 20.75 21.67
C ASP A 331 17.04 19.46 20.84
N PHE A 332 16.39 18.39 21.29
CA PHE A 332 16.43 17.08 20.63
C PHE A 332 15.04 16.62 20.19
N VAL A 333 14.10 16.42 21.11
CA VAL A 333 12.82 15.76 20.79
C VAL A 333 11.96 16.60 19.86
N VAL A 334 11.82 17.91 20.09
CA VAL A 334 11.03 18.82 19.24
C VAL A 334 11.55 18.86 17.79
N PRO A 335 12.86 19.09 17.53
CA PRO A 335 13.44 19.00 16.18
C PRO A 335 13.19 17.65 15.49
N VAL A 336 13.36 16.55 16.20
CA VAL A 336 13.18 15.21 15.63
C VAL A 336 11.69 14.97 15.31
N ILE A 337 10.76 15.29 16.22
CA ILE A 337 9.32 15.19 15.94
C ILE A 337 8.97 16.06 14.74
N ALA A 338 9.32 17.34 14.73
CA ALA A 338 8.99 18.26 13.64
C ALA A 338 9.51 17.78 12.28
N SER A 339 10.76 17.30 12.20
CA SER A 339 11.31 16.76 10.96
C SER A 339 10.64 15.44 10.53
N SER A 340 10.18 14.62 11.49
CA SER A 340 9.41 13.40 11.20
C SER A 340 8.01 13.69 10.64
N LEU A 341 7.34 14.74 11.14
CA LEU A 341 6.05 15.20 10.59
C LEU A 341 6.23 15.76 9.18
N MET A 342 7.36 16.44 8.93
CA MET A 342 7.70 16.99 7.62
C MET A 342 7.89 15.90 6.56
N ILE A 343 8.69 14.86 6.82
CA ILE A 343 8.86 13.77 5.82
C ILE A 343 7.58 12.99 5.58
N ASP A 344 6.67 12.98 6.56
CA ASP A 344 5.38 12.35 6.40
C ASP A 344 4.43 13.20 5.53
N SER A 345 4.43 14.52 5.74
CA SER A 345 3.52 15.46 5.09
C SER A 345 3.93 15.87 3.69
N TYR A 346 5.24 15.94 3.44
CA TYR A 346 5.82 16.48 2.22
C TYR A 346 6.67 15.45 1.46
N PRO A 347 6.12 14.27 1.09
CA PRO A 347 6.81 13.35 0.18
C PRO A 347 6.87 13.93 -1.25
N PRO A 348 7.68 13.38 -2.15
CA PRO A 348 7.64 13.72 -3.57
C PRO A 348 6.23 13.62 -4.17
N ASP A 349 5.92 14.46 -5.15
CA ASP A 349 4.60 14.61 -5.80
C ASP A 349 3.45 15.12 -4.89
N CYS A 350 3.68 15.40 -3.61
CA CYS A 350 2.66 16.00 -2.74
C CYS A 350 2.29 17.43 -3.15
N HIS A 351 1.13 17.89 -2.68
CA HIS A 351 0.79 19.32 -2.73
C HIS A 351 1.40 20.04 -1.53
N GLY A 352 2.12 21.13 -1.78
CA GLY A 352 2.81 21.89 -0.74
C GLY A 352 1.87 22.76 0.11
N PHE A 353 1.04 22.15 0.96
CA PHE A 353 0.16 22.89 1.88
C PHE A 353 0.93 23.73 2.91
N ASP A 354 0.23 24.71 3.50
CA ASP A 354 0.74 25.45 4.66
C ASP A 354 0.96 24.50 5.86
N SER A 355 2.14 24.60 6.48
CA SER A 355 2.59 23.65 7.51
C SER A 355 1.84 23.80 8.82
N VAL A 356 1.34 25.01 9.13
CA VAL A 356 0.52 25.27 10.31
C VAL A 356 -0.84 24.59 10.16
N GLN A 357 -1.48 24.71 8.99
CA GLN A 357 -2.75 24.04 8.72
C GLN A 357 -2.60 22.52 8.70
N VAL A 358 -1.52 22.00 8.11
CA VAL A 358 -1.19 20.56 8.12
C VAL A 358 -1.05 20.04 9.55
N PHE A 359 -0.30 20.76 10.41
CA PHE A 359 -0.16 20.40 11.82
C PHE A 359 -1.51 20.37 12.54
N GLN A 360 -2.35 21.38 12.33
CA GLN A 360 -3.65 21.49 12.98
C GLN A 360 -4.62 20.38 12.52
N SER A 361 -4.65 20.06 11.23
CA SER A 361 -5.59 19.08 10.66
C SER A 361 -5.17 17.63 10.91
N LEU A 362 -3.86 17.32 10.88
CA LEU A 362 -3.36 15.94 10.93
C LEU A 362 -2.72 15.54 12.27
N TYR A 363 -1.87 16.39 12.87
CA TYR A 363 -0.93 15.93 13.91
C TYR A 363 -1.23 16.44 15.32
N ARG A 364 -1.97 17.55 15.44
CA ARG A 364 -2.23 18.20 16.72
C ARG A 364 -2.87 17.27 17.74
N ASP A 365 -3.87 16.50 17.33
CA ASP A 365 -4.60 15.60 18.24
C ASP A 365 -3.72 14.44 18.71
N ALA A 366 -2.99 13.79 17.79
CA ALA A 366 -2.06 12.71 18.13
C ALA A 366 -0.94 13.18 19.07
N LEU A 367 -0.37 14.37 18.85
CA LEU A 367 0.65 14.93 19.74
C LEU A 367 0.06 15.36 21.08
N ARG A 368 -1.16 15.91 21.11
CA ARG A 368 -1.88 16.24 22.35
C ARG A 368 -2.11 14.99 23.20
N GLU A 369 -2.50 13.90 22.57
CA GLU A 369 -2.69 12.59 23.21
C GLU A 369 -1.36 12.03 23.72
N ALA A 370 -0.31 12.05 22.89
CA ALA A 370 1.02 11.56 23.24
C ALA A 370 1.65 12.27 24.45
N VAL A 371 1.46 13.58 24.57
CA VAL A 371 1.92 14.38 25.72
C VAL A 371 1.08 14.09 26.97
N GLY A 372 -0.19 13.71 26.80
CA GLY A 372 -1.09 13.36 27.88
C GLY A 372 -1.49 14.57 28.75
N GLY A 373 -0.89 14.66 29.94
CA GLY A 373 -1.21 15.63 30.99
C GLY A 373 -1.14 17.09 30.54
N ARG A 374 -1.64 18.02 31.39
CA ARG A 374 -1.56 19.47 31.11
C ARG A 374 -0.12 19.99 31.13
N VAL A 375 0.75 19.29 31.85
CA VAL A 375 2.15 19.60 32.11
C VAL A 375 2.99 18.36 31.78
N VAL A 376 4.16 18.59 31.18
CA VAL A 376 5.25 17.62 31.10
C VAL A 376 6.19 17.88 32.25
N SER A 377 6.33 16.88 33.12
CA SER A 377 7.35 16.83 34.18
C SER A 377 8.48 15.90 33.74
N PHE A 378 9.69 16.18 34.20
CA PHE A 378 10.87 15.40 33.84
C PHE A 378 11.45 14.68 35.06
N GLU A 379 11.92 13.45 34.91
CA GLU A 379 12.52 12.70 36.03
C GLU A 379 13.86 13.30 36.47
N GLY A 380 14.60 13.93 35.54
CA GLY A 380 15.92 14.52 35.79
C GLY A 380 15.91 16.02 36.08
N SER A 381 14.75 16.70 36.14
CA SER A 381 14.66 18.13 36.43
C SER A 381 13.34 18.51 37.11
N SER A 382 13.36 19.55 37.96
CA SER A 382 12.15 20.19 38.51
C SER A 382 11.40 21.05 37.50
N ASP A 383 11.92 21.20 36.28
CA ASP A 383 11.29 21.99 35.23
C ASP A 383 9.95 21.40 34.79
N ILE A 384 9.05 22.29 34.38
CA ILE A 384 7.70 21.95 33.93
C ILE A 384 7.44 22.70 32.63
N ILE A 385 6.99 21.97 31.60
CA ILE A 385 6.56 22.59 30.33
C ILE A 385 5.06 22.31 30.11
N LEU A 386 4.29 23.35 29.81
CA LEU A 386 2.88 23.21 29.47
C LEU A 386 2.71 22.47 28.14
N ARG A 387 1.72 21.57 28.05
CA ARG A 387 1.38 20.86 26.79
C ARG A 387 1.14 21.82 25.62
N SER A 388 0.51 22.96 25.89
CA SER A 388 0.28 24.01 24.87
C SER A 388 1.59 24.62 24.35
N ALA A 389 2.62 24.73 25.19
CA ALA A 389 3.94 25.17 24.78
C ALA A 389 4.63 24.12 23.89
N VAL A 390 4.55 22.83 24.24
CA VAL A 390 5.09 21.74 23.41
C VAL A 390 4.46 21.74 22.01
N LEU A 391 3.13 21.85 21.93
CA LEU A 391 2.42 21.92 20.64
C LEU A 391 2.89 23.12 19.80
N LYS A 392 3.07 24.29 20.41
CA LYS A 392 3.57 25.50 19.73
C LYS A 392 5.02 25.35 19.27
N LEU A 393 5.88 24.74 20.09
CA LEU A 393 7.28 24.49 19.75
C LEU A 393 7.42 23.55 18.55
N VAL A 394 6.69 22.43 18.55
CA VAL A 394 6.69 21.49 17.42
C VAL A 394 6.13 22.14 16.16
N GLN A 395 5.00 22.86 16.26
CA GLN A 395 4.43 23.58 15.12
C GLN A 395 5.41 24.62 14.56
N GLY A 396 6.02 25.45 15.40
CA GLY A 396 6.98 26.47 14.98
C GLY A 396 8.22 25.86 14.33
N LYS A 397 8.74 24.76 14.89
CA LYS A 397 9.90 24.05 14.32
C LYS A 397 9.57 23.37 12.99
N LEU A 398 8.37 22.81 12.85
CA LEU A 398 7.87 22.26 11.58
C LEU A 398 7.82 23.36 10.50
N SER A 399 7.27 24.53 10.83
CA SER A 399 7.22 25.65 9.89
C SER A 399 8.62 26.08 9.44
N GLN A 400 9.59 26.19 10.36
CA GLN A 400 10.98 26.50 10.01
C GLN A 400 11.59 25.51 9.00
N TYR A 401 11.37 24.20 9.20
CA TYR A 401 11.86 23.19 8.25
C TYR A 401 11.14 23.27 6.90
N CYS A 402 9.82 23.50 6.88
CA CYS A 402 9.06 23.65 5.65
C CYS A 402 9.45 24.91 4.86
N ASP A 403 9.82 26.00 5.52
CA ASP A 403 10.31 27.21 4.85
C ASP A 403 11.66 26.96 4.17
N SER A 404 12.50 26.10 4.77
CA SER A 404 13.77 25.66 4.17
C SER A 404 13.57 24.79 2.92
N LEU A 405 12.45 24.06 2.82
CA LEU A 405 12.07 23.34 1.59
C LEU A 405 11.58 24.30 0.51
N GLY A 406 10.90 25.38 0.89
CA GLY A 406 10.32 26.36 -0.04
C GLY A 406 11.32 27.35 -0.64
N SER A 407 12.53 27.47 -0.10
CA SER A 407 13.54 28.47 -0.50
C SER A 407 14.27 28.16 -1.83
N GLY A 408 13.69 27.32 -2.70
CA GLY A 408 14.23 27.02 -4.04
C GLY A 408 15.44 26.07 -4.06
N THR A 409 15.73 25.39 -2.96
CA THR A 409 16.68 24.28 -2.96
C THR A 409 15.94 23.00 -3.35
N ASP A 410 16.36 22.30 -4.40
CA ASP A 410 15.78 21.01 -4.85
C ASP A 410 16.01 19.85 -3.83
N VAL A 411 16.23 20.17 -2.56
CA VAL A 411 16.53 19.19 -1.51
C VAL A 411 15.25 18.49 -1.08
N PRO A 412 15.12 17.16 -1.24
CA PRO A 412 13.96 16.41 -0.78
C PRO A 412 13.81 16.48 0.74
N SER A 413 12.57 16.43 1.23
CA SER A 413 12.26 16.38 2.67
C SER A 413 13.00 15.25 3.40
N ALA A 414 13.16 14.10 2.75
CA ALA A 414 13.94 12.98 3.26
C ALA A 414 15.39 13.38 3.59
N SER A 415 16.07 14.12 2.72
CA SER A 415 17.46 14.53 2.94
C SER A 415 17.59 15.48 4.13
N LEU A 416 16.69 16.45 4.27
CA LEU A 416 16.69 17.39 5.40
C LEU A 416 16.43 16.69 6.74
N HIS A 417 15.51 15.72 6.76
CA HIS A 417 15.25 14.93 7.95
C HIS A 417 16.41 13.99 8.31
N LEU A 418 17.02 13.32 7.32
CA LEU A 418 18.20 12.50 7.57
C LEU A 418 19.35 13.35 8.13
N HIS A 419 19.54 14.58 7.61
CA HIS A 419 20.49 15.52 8.19
C HIS A 419 20.14 15.91 9.64
N THR A 420 18.86 16.13 9.94
CA THR A 420 18.40 16.41 11.32
C THR A 420 18.70 15.24 12.26
N LEU A 421 18.43 13.99 11.85
CA LEU A 421 18.77 12.82 12.65
C LEU A 421 20.28 12.72 12.93
N GLN A 422 21.10 13.07 11.95
CA GLN A 422 22.57 13.02 12.04
C GLN A 422 23.17 14.04 13.00
N GLN A 423 22.44 15.11 13.35
CA GLN A 423 22.90 16.07 14.36
C GLN A 423 22.91 15.46 15.77
N PHE A 424 22.26 14.31 15.97
CA PHE A 424 22.08 13.68 17.29
C PHE A 424 22.67 12.27 17.38
N VAL A 425 23.69 11.94 16.58
CA VAL A 425 24.32 10.61 16.53
C VAL A 425 24.71 10.10 17.93
N ASP A 426 25.30 10.95 18.76
CA ASP A 426 25.73 10.58 20.12
C ASP A 426 24.54 10.19 21.01
N ARG A 427 23.40 10.87 20.90
CA ARG A 427 22.18 10.53 21.64
C ARG A 427 21.59 9.22 21.15
N TRP A 428 21.50 9.04 19.84
CA TRP A 428 21.02 7.79 19.24
C TRP A 428 21.86 6.58 19.65
N SER A 429 23.16 6.75 19.92
CA SER A 429 23.99 5.64 20.41
C SER A 429 23.51 5.03 21.74
N ARG A 430 22.71 5.77 22.53
CA ARG A 430 22.20 5.37 23.85
C ARG A 430 20.70 5.03 23.85
N ILE A 431 19.97 5.39 22.80
CA ILE A 431 18.52 5.23 22.71
C ILE A 431 18.21 4.17 21.67
N CYS A 432 17.48 3.13 22.06
CA CYS A 432 16.97 2.12 21.13
C CYS A 432 15.49 1.84 21.44
N SER A 433 14.70 1.59 20.40
CA SER A 433 13.31 1.18 20.55
C SER A 433 13.01 0.04 19.59
N GLU A 434 12.36 -0.99 20.12
CA GLU A 434 11.86 -2.12 19.34
C GLU A 434 10.37 -1.97 19.01
N ALA A 435 9.68 -1.02 19.68
CA ALA A 435 8.26 -0.74 19.48
C ALA A 435 8.02 0.42 18.50
N THR A 436 8.93 1.38 18.42
CA THR A 436 8.84 2.52 17.50
C THR A 436 10.08 2.57 16.62
N CYS A 437 9.87 2.71 15.32
CA CYS A 437 10.95 3.06 14.40
C CYS A 437 11.37 4.51 14.68
N LEU A 438 12.42 4.71 15.46
CA LEU A 438 12.93 6.03 15.87
C LEU A 438 13.36 6.91 14.69
N CYS A 439 13.54 6.34 13.49
CA CYS A 439 13.78 7.10 12.28
C CYS A 439 12.54 7.89 11.82
N CYS A 440 11.34 7.29 11.77
CA CYS A 440 10.13 8.03 11.31
C CYS A 440 9.14 8.38 12.42
N ILE A 441 9.28 7.79 13.61
CA ILE A 441 8.41 8.01 14.79
C ILE A 441 6.93 7.76 14.48
N ARG A 442 6.65 6.90 13.50
CA ARG A 442 5.29 6.67 13.00
C ARG A 442 4.92 5.20 12.84
N ARG A 443 5.89 4.30 12.81
CA ARG A 443 5.65 2.89 12.47
C ARG A 443 6.36 1.97 13.45
N THR A 444 5.76 0.81 13.67
CA THR A 444 6.44 -0.33 14.28
C THR A 444 7.60 -0.78 13.39
N PRO A 445 8.83 -0.91 13.91
CA PRO A 445 9.98 -1.31 13.10
C PRO A 445 9.91 -2.81 12.76
N ARG A 446 10.60 -3.25 11.70
CA ARG A 446 10.62 -4.66 11.25
C ARG A 446 12.01 -5.29 11.20
N TYR A 447 13.06 -4.47 11.10
CA TYR A 447 14.42 -4.93 10.82
C TYR A 447 15.36 -4.44 11.92
N ARG A 448 16.02 -5.36 12.63
CA ARG A 448 17.00 -5.03 13.67
C ARG A 448 18.41 -5.00 13.06
N LEU A 449 19.07 -3.86 13.17
CA LEU A 449 20.45 -3.66 12.71
C LEU A 449 21.46 -4.16 13.76
N PRO A 450 22.72 -4.46 13.37
CA PRO A 450 23.78 -4.90 14.28
C PRO A 450 24.07 -3.93 15.44
N CYS A 451 23.79 -2.64 15.25
CA CYS A 451 23.93 -1.64 16.31
C CYS A 451 22.81 -1.65 17.35
N GLY A 452 21.77 -2.49 17.19
CA GLY A 452 20.60 -2.59 18.07
C GLY A 452 19.40 -1.76 17.63
N HIS A 453 19.58 -0.78 16.75
CA HIS A 453 18.48 0.02 16.21
C HIS A 453 17.55 -0.79 15.32
N CYS A 454 16.25 -0.58 15.47
CA CYS A 454 15.22 -1.22 14.67
C CYS A 454 14.58 -0.22 13.68
N LEU A 455 14.48 -0.59 12.41
CA LEU A 455 13.94 0.25 11.33
C LEU A 455 12.68 -0.37 10.70
N CYS A 456 11.73 0.46 10.28
CA CYS A 456 10.59 0.01 9.48
C CYS A 456 10.99 -0.11 7.99
N GLU A 457 10.21 -0.88 7.23
CA GLU A 457 10.43 -1.09 5.80
C GLU A 457 10.45 0.22 5.02
N THR A 458 9.52 1.13 5.31
CA THR A 458 9.44 2.43 4.64
C THR A 458 10.68 3.28 4.83
N CYS A 459 11.26 3.34 6.04
CA CYS A 459 12.53 4.06 6.26
C CYS A 459 13.68 3.45 5.45
N ILE A 460 13.71 2.12 5.31
CA ILE A 460 14.70 1.45 4.45
C ILE A 460 14.46 1.80 2.98
N GLN A 461 13.22 1.90 2.54
CA GLN A 461 12.88 2.28 1.17
C GLN A 461 13.24 3.73 0.84
N ILE A 462 13.12 4.64 1.82
CA ILE A 462 13.43 6.08 1.65
C ILE A 462 14.95 6.33 1.70
N PHE A 463 15.64 5.77 2.69
CA PHE A 463 17.04 6.11 2.99
C PHE A 463 18.05 5.07 2.52
N GLY A 464 17.61 3.85 2.19
CA GLY A 464 18.48 2.81 1.65
C GLY A 464 18.81 3.05 0.17
N HIS A 465 19.97 2.59 -0.26
CA HIS A 465 20.40 2.72 -1.65
C HIS A 465 19.89 1.54 -2.49
N THR A 466 19.27 1.80 -3.63
CA THR A 466 18.89 0.76 -4.60
C THR A 466 19.97 0.58 -5.66
N LEU A 467 20.19 -0.66 -6.08
CA LEU A 467 21.01 -0.94 -7.27
C LEU A 467 20.12 -0.82 -8.52
N SER A 468 20.63 -0.20 -9.60
CA SER A 468 19.87 -0.03 -10.86
C SER A 468 19.39 -1.35 -11.45
N SER A 469 20.15 -2.44 -11.25
CA SER A 469 19.79 -3.80 -11.68
C SER A 469 18.79 -4.51 -10.75
N ARG A 470 18.54 -3.99 -9.55
CA ARG A 470 17.65 -4.56 -8.53
C ARG A 470 16.80 -3.46 -7.87
N PRO A 471 15.74 -2.96 -8.55
CA PRO A 471 14.96 -1.80 -8.09
C PRO A 471 14.14 -2.04 -6.81
N TRP A 472 14.05 -3.29 -6.35
CA TRP A 472 13.33 -3.68 -5.13
C TRP A 472 14.27 -4.25 -4.06
N THR A 473 15.58 -4.06 -4.21
CA THR A 473 16.60 -4.45 -3.23
C THR A 473 17.32 -3.21 -2.73
N TYR A 474 17.36 -3.06 -1.42
CA TYR A 474 17.91 -1.92 -0.72
C TYR A 474 19.15 -2.33 0.06
N VAL A 475 20.21 -1.55 -0.09
CA VAL A 475 21.50 -1.75 0.56
C VAL A 475 21.68 -0.67 1.62
N ILE A 476 22.05 -1.11 2.83
CA ILE A 476 22.28 -0.26 4.00
C ILE A 476 23.71 -0.50 4.48
N SER A 477 24.56 0.52 4.37
CA SER A 477 25.97 0.48 4.76
C SER A 477 26.24 1.02 6.16
N SER A 478 25.32 1.84 6.70
CA SER A 478 25.42 2.38 8.05
C SER A 478 24.05 2.69 8.65
N CYS A 479 23.99 2.77 9.97
CA CYS A 479 22.74 3.08 10.67
C CYS A 479 22.31 4.53 10.39
N PHE A 480 21.03 4.75 10.04
CA PHE A 480 20.48 6.08 9.78
C PHE A 480 20.44 6.98 11.04
N LEU A 481 20.52 6.39 12.23
CA LEU A 481 20.45 7.08 13.52
C LEU A 481 21.84 7.28 14.13
N CYS A 482 22.52 6.20 14.53
CA CYS A 482 23.81 6.28 15.23
C CYS A 482 25.05 6.20 14.32
N LYS A 483 24.88 6.15 12.98
CA LYS A 483 25.96 6.13 11.99
C LYS A 483 27.01 5.02 12.10
N ARG A 484 26.84 4.06 13.02
CA ARG A 484 27.67 2.87 13.08
C ARG A 484 27.61 2.14 11.74
N ALA A 485 28.78 1.92 11.14
CA ALA A 485 28.97 1.09 9.96
C ALA A 485 29.35 -0.34 10.38
N TRP A 486 29.38 -1.24 9.41
CA TRP A 486 29.66 -2.66 9.62
C TRP A 486 30.44 -3.22 8.42
N ASP A 487 31.14 -4.34 8.64
CA ASP A 487 32.05 -4.93 7.64
C ASP A 487 31.33 -5.38 6.35
N ARG A 488 30.03 -5.67 6.43
CA ARG A 488 29.22 -6.15 5.29
C ARG A 488 27.88 -5.46 5.22
N ASP A 489 27.59 -4.84 4.09
CA ASP A 489 26.32 -4.16 3.87
C ASP A 489 25.11 -5.07 4.12
N ILE A 490 24.08 -4.49 4.72
CA ILE A 490 22.83 -5.19 4.95
C ILE A 490 21.96 -5.01 3.72
N THR A 491 21.51 -6.14 3.17
CA THR A 491 20.61 -6.16 2.02
C THR A 491 19.19 -6.49 2.48
N VAL A 492 18.22 -5.70 2.03
CA VAL A 492 16.80 -5.87 2.32
C VAL A 492 16.06 -5.91 1.00
N ALA A 493 15.44 -7.04 0.67
CA ALA A 493 14.59 -7.14 -0.51
C ALA A 493 13.12 -6.91 -0.13
N VAL A 494 12.44 -6.10 -0.93
CA VAL A 494 11.00 -5.85 -0.85
C VAL A 494 10.34 -6.51 -2.04
N LYS A 495 9.12 -7.02 -1.85
CA LYS A 495 8.34 -7.61 -2.96
C LYS A 495 7.99 -6.52 -3.99
N PRO A 496 8.15 -6.76 -5.30
CA PRO A 496 7.60 -5.87 -6.30
C PRO A 496 6.07 -5.71 -6.10
N PRO A 497 5.47 -4.54 -6.38
CA PRO A 497 4.10 -4.24 -5.99
C PRO A 497 3.08 -5.16 -6.64
N THR A 498 3.30 -5.51 -7.91
CA THR A 498 2.37 -6.32 -8.70
C THR A 498 2.66 -7.82 -8.67
N SER A 499 3.81 -8.26 -8.16
CA SER A 499 4.09 -9.68 -7.95
C SER A 499 3.16 -10.28 -6.90
N GLY A 500 2.83 -11.56 -7.04
CA GLY A 500 2.15 -12.33 -6.00
C GLY A 500 3.09 -12.80 -4.91
N VAL A 501 2.57 -13.69 -4.06
CA VAL A 501 3.25 -14.23 -2.89
C VAL A 501 3.21 -15.75 -2.94
N SER A 502 4.37 -16.39 -2.90
CA SER A 502 4.50 -17.84 -2.74
C SER A 502 4.75 -18.20 -1.28
N ILE A 503 4.03 -19.23 -0.82
CA ILE A 503 3.96 -19.66 0.58
C ILE A 503 4.50 -21.08 0.69
N LEU A 504 5.29 -21.33 1.73
CA LEU A 504 5.78 -22.66 2.10
C LEU A 504 5.38 -23.00 3.54
N SER A 505 4.82 -24.19 3.73
CA SER A 505 4.52 -24.80 5.02
C SER A 505 5.35 -26.07 5.19
N ILE A 506 5.98 -26.27 6.34
CA ILE A 506 6.80 -27.45 6.63
C ILE A 506 6.31 -28.10 7.92
N ASP A 507 5.85 -29.35 7.80
CA ASP A 507 5.31 -30.13 8.92
C ASP A 507 6.39 -30.53 9.94
N GLY A 508 5.92 -30.84 11.14
CA GLY A 508 6.71 -31.48 12.20
C GLY A 508 6.83 -32.99 12.01
N GLY A 509 7.92 -33.59 12.50
CA GLY A 509 8.08 -35.05 12.39
C GLY A 509 9.36 -35.67 12.95
N GLY A 510 10.08 -34.99 13.86
CA GLY A 510 11.34 -35.51 14.40
C GLY A 510 12.37 -35.81 13.30
N THR A 511 12.98 -37.01 13.33
CA THR A 511 13.94 -37.50 12.31
C THR A 511 13.36 -37.55 10.89
N ARG A 512 12.03 -37.61 10.74
CA ARG A 512 11.34 -37.61 9.44
C ARG A 512 11.42 -36.27 8.70
N ALA A 513 11.96 -35.22 9.32
CA ALA A 513 12.27 -33.95 8.64
C ALA A 513 13.25 -34.10 7.46
N ILE A 514 13.89 -35.26 7.31
CA ILE A 514 14.67 -35.60 6.12
C ILE A 514 13.79 -35.69 4.85
N ILE A 515 12.51 -36.05 5.00
CA ILE A 515 11.54 -36.16 3.89
C ILE A 515 11.32 -34.80 3.23
N PRO A 516 10.83 -33.74 3.92
CA PRO A 516 10.61 -32.44 3.30
C PRO A 516 11.90 -31.82 2.75
N LEU A 517 13.06 -32.06 3.36
CA LEU A 517 14.37 -31.65 2.81
C LEU A 517 14.70 -32.34 1.48
N THR A 518 14.42 -33.64 1.39
CA THR A 518 14.64 -34.42 0.15
C THR A 518 13.68 -33.98 -0.96
N VAL A 519 12.42 -33.68 -0.61
CA VAL A 519 11.45 -33.08 -1.55
C VAL A 519 11.92 -31.70 -2.03
N LEU A 520 12.46 -30.86 -1.16
CA LEU A 520 13.04 -29.56 -1.54
C LEU A 520 14.25 -29.73 -2.46
N ARG A 521 15.08 -30.76 -2.26
CA ARG A 521 16.21 -31.09 -3.14
C ARG A 521 15.69 -31.45 -4.54
N ARG A 522 14.79 -32.42 -4.63
CA ARG A 522 14.14 -32.82 -5.91
C ARG A 522 13.49 -31.63 -6.62
N LEU A 523 12.82 -30.76 -5.88
CA LEU A 523 12.22 -29.55 -6.43
C LEU A 523 13.28 -28.56 -6.96
N GLN A 524 14.36 -28.33 -6.23
CA GLN A 524 15.46 -27.47 -6.67
C GLN A 524 16.13 -28.04 -7.94
N ASP A 525 16.37 -29.34 -7.98
CA ASP A 525 16.96 -30.03 -9.12
C ASP A 525 16.04 -29.96 -10.35
N ARG A 526 14.72 -30.09 -10.13
CA ARG A 526 13.73 -29.97 -11.21
C ARG A 526 13.61 -28.56 -11.77
N ILE A 527 13.75 -27.54 -10.91
CA ILE A 527 13.85 -26.14 -11.33
C ILE A 527 15.14 -25.92 -12.14
N GLY A 528 16.24 -26.57 -11.77
CA GLY A 528 17.45 -26.65 -12.58
C GLY A 528 18.10 -25.30 -12.90
N LEU A 529 17.91 -24.30 -12.03
CA LEU A 529 18.54 -22.99 -12.14
C LEU A 529 19.58 -22.84 -11.02
N PRO A 530 20.68 -22.10 -11.24
CA PRO A 530 21.69 -21.87 -10.20
C PRO A 530 21.22 -20.77 -9.23
N ILE A 531 20.01 -20.93 -8.68
CA ILE A 531 19.45 -20.12 -7.62
C ILE A 531 18.92 -21.01 -6.49
N PRO A 532 19.12 -20.60 -5.23
CA PRO A 532 18.63 -21.35 -4.08
C PRO A 532 17.10 -21.37 -4.06
N ILE A 533 16.52 -22.53 -3.72
CA ILE A 533 15.08 -22.74 -3.61
C ILE A 533 14.40 -21.73 -2.68
N GLN A 534 15.12 -21.21 -1.68
CA GLN A 534 14.66 -20.20 -0.75
C GLN A 534 14.16 -18.91 -1.43
N LYS A 535 14.68 -18.55 -2.61
CA LYS A 535 14.31 -17.32 -3.34
C LYS A 535 12.85 -17.32 -3.79
N PHE A 536 12.26 -18.50 -4.01
CA PHE A 536 10.91 -18.66 -4.55
C PHE A 536 9.81 -18.44 -3.51
N PHE A 537 10.11 -18.58 -2.21
CA PHE A 537 9.10 -18.51 -1.14
C PHE A 537 9.26 -17.24 -0.30
N LYS A 538 8.20 -16.43 -0.22
CA LYS A 538 8.19 -15.16 0.52
C LYS A 538 7.61 -15.27 1.92
N VAL A 539 6.78 -16.28 2.17
CA VAL A 539 6.29 -16.60 3.52
C VAL A 539 6.58 -18.07 3.77
N VAL A 540 7.30 -18.37 4.83
CA VAL A 540 7.69 -19.73 5.20
C VAL A 540 7.29 -19.95 6.64
N GLY A 541 6.47 -20.96 6.89
CA GLY A 541 6.14 -21.38 8.23
C GLY A 541 6.38 -22.84 8.49
N ALA A 542 6.70 -23.14 9.75
CA ALA A 542 7.08 -24.48 10.13
C ALA A 542 6.82 -24.78 11.60
N VAL A 543 6.69 -26.06 11.91
CA VAL A 543 6.48 -26.58 13.27
C VAL A 543 7.47 -27.70 13.60
N SER A 544 7.79 -27.88 14.88
CA SER A 544 8.70 -28.93 15.38
C SER A 544 10.05 -28.97 14.62
N SER A 545 10.50 -30.15 14.18
CA SER A 545 11.72 -30.31 13.39
C SER A 545 11.70 -29.56 12.05
N GLY A 546 10.52 -29.28 11.49
CA GLY A 546 10.37 -28.38 10.34
C GLY A 546 10.86 -26.95 10.67
N SER A 547 10.73 -26.51 11.92
CA SER A 547 11.24 -25.21 12.37
C SER A 547 12.76 -25.13 12.28
N PHE A 548 13.48 -26.22 12.57
CA PHE A 548 14.93 -26.27 12.33
C PHE A 548 15.25 -26.11 10.84
N VAL A 549 14.53 -26.82 9.96
CA VAL A 549 14.70 -26.70 8.51
C VAL A 549 14.51 -25.25 8.05
N ALA A 550 13.41 -24.61 8.47
CA ALA A 550 13.12 -23.22 8.10
C ALA A 550 14.19 -22.24 8.61
N LEU A 551 14.61 -22.36 9.87
CA LEU A 551 15.64 -21.50 10.46
C LEU A 551 17.01 -21.72 9.81
N ASN A 552 17.41 -22.96 9.56
CA ASN A 552 18.69 -23.27 8.93
C ASN A 552 18.75 -22.74 7.48
N MET A 553 17.72 -23.03 6.68
CA MET A 553 17.72 -22.68 5.27
C MET A 553 17.46 -21.20 5.00
N TRP A 554 16.51 -20.57 5.70
CA TRP A 554 16.13 -19.17 5.41
C TRP A 554 16.77 -18.15 6.34
N ASN A 555 16.97 -18.43 7.63
CA ASN A 555 17.65 -17.46 8.50
C ASN A 555 19.17 -17.47 8.24
N ARG A 556 19.81 -18.65 8.29
CA ARG A 556 21.27 -18.75 8.04
C ARG A 556 21.64 -18.71 6.56
N GLY A 557 20.78 -19.22 5.68
CA GLY A 557 21.05 -19.28 4.24
C GLY A 557 21.83 -20.53 3.80
N ASP A 558 21.77 -21.61 4.58
CA ASP A 558 22.43 -22.87 4.24
C ASP A 558 21.70 -23.58 3.07
N SER A 559 22.45 -24.31 2.23
CA SER A 559 21.88 -25.05 1.08
C SER A 559 21.02 -26.23 1.54
N VAL A 560 20.23 -26.81 0.63
CA VAL A 560 19.42 -28.01 0.91
C VAL A 560 20.32 -29.16 1.38
N ASP A 561 21.40 -29.47 0.66
CA ASP A 561 22.29 -30.57 1.00
C ASP A 561 23.00 -30.37 2.35
N LYS A 562 23.43 -29.14 2.63
CA LYS A 562 24.01 -28.81 3.93
C LYS A 562 22.98 -28.94 5.05
N SER A 563 21.72 -28.58 4.78
CA SER A 563 20.63 -28.74 5.75
C SER A 563 20.29 -30.20 6.01
N ILE A 564 20.38 -31.08 5.01
CA ILE A 564 20.30 -32.54 5.16
C ILE A 564 21.39 -33.04 6.12
N GLN A 565 22.64 -32.63 5.90
CA GLN A 565 23.76 -33.01 6.77
C GLN A 565 23.59 -32.51 8.21
N MET A 566 23.19 -31.25 8.38
CA MET A 566 22.97 -30.67 9.70
C MET A 566 21.77 -31.29 10.42
N MET A 567 20.73 -31.72 9.69
CA MET A 567 19.59 -32.44 10.27
C MET A 567 20.01 -33.83 10.77
N LEU A 568 20.87 -34.55 10.04
CA LEU A 568 21.44 -35.82 10.49
C LEU A 568 22.26 -35.62 11.78
N GLN A 569 23.16 -34.64 11.81
CA GLN A 569 23.94 -34.29 13.00
C GLN A 569 23.07 -33.90 14.20
N LEU A 570 22.03 -33.10 13.96
CA LEU A 570 21.06 -32.70 14.98
C LEU A 570 20.35 -33.93 15.56
N ALA A 571 19.86 -34.82 14.71
CA ALA A 571 19.16 -36.03 15.12
C ALA A 571 20.04 -36.99 15.93
N GLU A 572 21.28 -37.23 15.47
CA GLU A 572 22.25 -38.07 16.17
C GLU A 572 22.54 -37.55 17.58
N ALA A 573 22.79 -36.24 17.73
CA ALA A 573 23.06 -35.63 19.03
C ALA A 573 21.82 -35.55 19.93
N ALA A 574 20.64 -35.21 19.36
CA ALA A 574 19.42 -34.99 20.12
C ALA A 574 18.83 -36.29 20.69
N PHE A 575 18.96 -37.40 19.96
CA PHE A 575 18.40 -38.70 20.34
C PHE A 575 19.47 -39.69 20.87
N GLU A 576 20.65 -39.20 21.23
CA GLU A 576 21.69 -40.01 21.88
C GLU A 576 21.17 -40.54 23.22
N GLN A 577 21.25 -41.87 23.42
CA GLN A 577 20.81 -42.52 24.66
C GLN A 577 21.92 -42.52 25.72
N ASP A 578 21.55 -42.29 26.99
CA ASP A 578 22.44 -42.52 28.14
C ASP A 578 23.00 -43.96 28.08
N LYS A 579 24.33 -44.13 28.17
CA LYS A 579 24.95 -45.46 28.37
C LYS A 579 24.43 -46.06 29.68
N THR A 580 23.44 -46.95 29.60
CA THR A 580 22.84 -47.62 30.77
C THR A 580 23.60 -48.91 31.10
N SER A 581 23.58 -49.29 32.38
CA SER A 581 24.18 -50.54 32.85
C SER A 581 23.60 -51.76 32.12
N LYS A 582 24.45 -52.77 31.84
CA LYS A 582 24.12 -53.98 31.08
C LYS A 582 23.12 -54.94 31.77
N ILE A 583 22.49 -54.54 32.87
CA ILE A 583 21.58 -55.37 33.68
C ILE A 583 20.12 -54.97 33.38
N PRO A 584 19.26 -55.86 32.84
CA PRO A 584 17.93 -55.51 32.30
C PRO A 584 16.97 -54.84 33.28
N LEU A 585 16.88 -55.36 34.51
CA LEU A 585 15.95 -54.89 35.55
C LEU A 585 16.37 -53.54 36.14
N VAL A 586 17.68 -53.34 36.37
CA VAL A 586 18.25 -52.08 36.86
C VAL A 586 18.19 -51.00 35.79
N SER A 587 18.43 -51.33 34.52
CA SER A 587 18.26 -50.42 33.38
C SER A 587 16.80 -49.96 33.25
N TRP A 588 15.83 -50.86 33.44
CA TRP A 588 14.42 -50.52 33.41
C TRP A 588 13.99 -49.61 34.58
N LEU A 589 14.35 -49.93 35.82
CA LEU A 589 14.07 -49.11 37.00
C LEU A 589 14.73 -47.73 36.92
N THR A 590 15.99 -47.67 36.50
CA THR A 590 16.69 -46.38 36.32
C THR A 590 16.10 -45.54 35.20
N LYS A 591 15.59 -46.16 34.11
CA LYS A 591 14.83 -45.45 33.06
C LYS A 591 13.50 -44.89 33.59
N MET A 592 12.75 -45.65 34.39
CA MET A 592 11.47 -45.21 34.96
C MET A 592 11.64 -44.07 35.97
N VAL A 593 12.61 -44.17 36.89
CA VAL A 593 12.92 -43.12 37.87
C VAL A 593 13.46 -41.87 37.16
N LYS A 594 14.37 -42.03 36.19
CA LYS A 594 14.89 -40.89 35.41
C LYS A 594 13.79 -40.23 34.58
N TRP A 595 12.87 -40.98 33.98
CA TRP A 595 11.75 -40.44 33.21
C TRP A 595 10.79 -39.64 34.10
N TYR A 596 10.48 -40.16 35.29
CA TYR A 596 9.65 -39.48 36.29
C TYR A 596 10.29 -38.20 36.86
N VAL A 597 11.62 -38.18 37.03
CA VAL A 597 12.36 -37.04 37.59
C VAL A 597 12.75 -36.00 36.52
N ARG A 598 12.91 -36.38 35.25
CA ARG A 598 13.43 -35.52 34.17
C ARG A 598 12.38 -34.97 33.21
N ASP A 599 11.12 -35.40 33.31
CA ASP A 599 10.01 -34.95 32.46
C ASP A 599 10.29 -35.09 30.94
N GLY A 600 11.01 -36.14 30.54
CA GLY A 600 11.39 -36.40 29.14
C GLY A 600 12.28 -37.64 28.97
N ARG A 601 12.27 -38.25 27.76
CA ARG A 601 13.06 -39.43 27.41
C ARG A 601 14.53 -39.11 27.11
N TYR A 602 14.81 -37.95 26.55
CA TYR A 602 16.14 -37.53 26.10
C TYR A 602 16.67 -36.32 26.88
N ARG A 603 17.99 -36.14 26.92
CA ARG A 603 18.62 -35.03 27.65
C ARG A 603 18.41 -33.71 26.90
N PRO A 604 17.85 -32.67 27.54
CA PRO A 604 17.70 -31.38 26.90
C PRO A 604 19.06 -30.73 26.58
N ASP A 605 20.09 -30.99 27.41
CA ASP A 605 21.44 -30.42 27.26
C ASP A 605 22.06 -30.71 25.89
N ASN A 606 21.91 -31.95 25.40
CA ASN A 606 22.46 -32.36 24.12
C ASN A 606 21.78 -31.58 22.98
N LEU A 607 20.45 -31.55 22.97
CA LEU A 607 19.66 -30.81 21.98
C LEU A 607 19.96 -29.30 22.04
N GLU A 608 20.08 -28.72 23.23
CA GLU A 608 20.41 -27.29 23.37
C GLU A 608 21.82 -26.97 22.89
N SER A 609 22.82 -27.81 23.23
CA SER A 609 24.21 -27.59 22.82
C SER A 609 24.39 -27.68 21.31
N ILE A 610 23.75 -28.65 20.66
CA ILE A 610 23.81 -28.78 19.20
C ILE A 610 23.04 -27.65 18.51
N LEU A 611 21.86 -27.25 19.00
CA LEU A 611 21.13 -26.10 18.44
C LEU A 611 21.92 -24.80 18.61
N GLN A 612 22.60 -24.59 19.73
CA GLN A 612 23.48 -23.44 19.94
C GLN A 612 24.67 -23.43 18.98
N SER A 613 25.24 -24.60 18.68
CA SER A 613 26.33 -24.76 17.71
C SER A 613 25.85 -24.48 16.28
N LEU A 614 24.71 -25.05 15.89
CA LEU A 614 24.18 -24.96 14.53
C LEU A 614 23.52 -23.62 14.23
N LEU A 615 22.76 -23.03 15.16
CA LEU A 615 22.00 -21.78 14.94
C LEU A 615 22.66 -20.53 15.53
N GLY A 616 23.71 -20.70 16.33
CA GLY A 616 24.42 -19.60 17.00
C GLY A 616 23.86 -19.27 18.39
N ARG A 617 24.74 -18.89 19.31
CA ARG A 617 24.40 -18.65 20.72
C ARG A 617 23.68 -17.33 20.98
N SER A 618 23.99 -16.29 20.19
CA SER A 618 23.49 -14.93 20.38
C SER A 618 22.54 -14.45 19.30
N THR A 619 22.41 -15.18 18.20
CA THR A 619 21.57 -14.80 17.06
C THR A 619 20.10 -14.84 17.45
N THR A 620 19.40 -13.74 17.17
CA THR A 620 17.95 -13.61 17.43
C THR A 620 17.14 -13.73 16.15
N MET A 621 15.85 -14.01 16.30
CA MET A 621 14.94 -14.15 15.15
C MET A 621 14.76 -12.85 14.36
N GLN A 622 14.89 -11.70 15.02
CA GLN A 622 14.63 -10.37 14.45
C GLN A 622 15.87 -9.71 13.83
N ASP A 623 17.06 -10.29 14.03
CA ASP A 623 18.28 -9.80 13.39
C ASP A 623 18.17 -9.90 11.87
N CYS A 624 18.75 -8.91 11.17
CA CYS A 624 18.88 -8.98 9.71
C CYS A 624 19.65 -10.25 9.33
N SER A 625 18.99 -11.11 8.54
CA SER A 625 19.45 -12.48 8.22
C SER A 625 19.38 -12.73 6.72
N TYR A 626 19.68 -13.96 6.27
CA TYR A 626 19.55 -14.31 4.86
C TYR A 626 18.11 -14.10 4.34
N ALA A 627 17.10 -14.39 5.18
CA ALA A 627 15.69 -14.15 4.90
C ALA A 627 15.41 -12.67 4.62
N THR A 628 16.07 -11.75 5.33
CA THR A 628 15.97 -10.30 5.09
C THR A 628 16.44 -9.92 3.69
N GLY A 629 17.57 -10.49 3.24
CA GLY A 629 18.08 -10.31 1.88
C GLY A 629 17.18 -10.89 0.79
N LEU A 630 16.36 -11.89 1.12
CA LEU A 630 15.37 -12.49 0.22
C LEU A 630 14.00 -11.79 0.26
N GLY A 631 13.76 -10.95 1.28
CA GLY A 631 12.43 -10.42 1.60
C GLY A 631 11.46 -11.48 2.15
N ALA A 632 11.99 -12.58 2.68
CA ALA A 632 11.21 -13.70 3.20
C ALA A 632 10.77 -13.46 4.66
N LYS A 633 9.55 -13.86 4.98
CA LYS A 633 8.91 -13.79 6.29
C LYS A 633 8.86 -15.19 6.88
N LEU A 634 9.46 -15.37 8.06
CA LEU A 634 9.58 -16.64 8.74
C LEU A 634 8.60 -16.72 9.90
N LEU A 635 8.00 -17.90 10.05
CA LEU A 635 6.98 -18.26 11.03
C LEU A 635 7.39 -19.58 11.70
N VAL A 636 7.55 -19.59 13.01
CA VAL A 636 7.81 -20.81 13.79
C VAL A 636 6.74 -20.96 14.86
N LEU A 637 6.05 -22.10 14.86
CA LEU A 637 4.97 -22.38 15.81
C LEU A 637 5.50 -23.16 17.03
N ALA A 638 5.06 -22.74 18.22
CA ALA A 638 5.19 -23.48 19.47
C ALA A 638 3.88 -23.37 20.28
N ALA A 639 3.64 -24.28 21.22
CA ALA A 639 2.43 -24.29 22.04
C ALA A 639 2.72 -23.73 23.45
N THR A 640 1.83 -22.89 23.98
CA THR A 640 1.89 -22.44 25.37
C THR A 640 1.49 -23.57 26.32
N VAL A 641 2.11 -23.60 27.50
CA VAL A 641 1.81 -24.57 28.56
C VAL A 641 0.89 -23.93 29.59
N LEU A 642 -0.35 -23.62 29.19
CA LEU A 642 -1.42 -23.07 30.02
C LEU A 642 -2.55 -24.09 30.21
N LYS A 643 -3.51 -23.82 31.11
CA LYS A 643 -4.70 -24.67 31.33
C LYS A 643 -5.46 -24.99 30.03
N THR A 644 -5.43 -24.05 29.08
CA THR A 644 -5.88 -24.22 27.70
C THR A 644 -4.67 -23.91 26.78
N PRO A 645 -4.01 -24.92 26.20
CA PRO A 645 -2.83 -24.69 25.36
C PRO A 645 -3.22 -23.94 24.08
N SER A 646 -2.37 -23.01 23.65
CA SER A 646 -2.59 -22.20 22.45
C SER A 646 -1.32 -22.09 21.61
N CYS A 647 -1.45 -22.02 20.28
CA CYS A 647 -0.31 -21.75 19.40
C CYS A 647 0.24 -20.33 19.61
N HIS A 648 1.55 -20.23 19.74
CA HIS A 648 2.33 -19.00 19.75
C HIS A 648 3.22 -18.97 18.51
N LEU A 649 3.33 -17.80 17.89
CA LEU A 649 4.05 -17.61 16.64
C LEU A 649 5.30 -16.76 16.85
N PHE A 650 6.47 -17.35 16.59
CA PHE A 650 7.73 -16.64 16.50
C PHE A 650 7.98 -16.17 15.07
N THR A 651 8.29 -14.89 14.88
CA THR A 651 8.45 -14.26 13.57
C THR A 651 9.72 -13.44 13.44
N ASN A 652 10.27 -13.33 12.23
CA ASN A 652 11.41 -12.45 11.91
C ASN A 652 10.97 -11.00 11.57
N TYR A 653 9.72 -10.65 11.86
CA TYR A 653 9.13 -9.33 11.69
C TYR A 653 8.18 -9.04 12.85
N ASN A 654 7.94 -7.76 13.11
CA ASN A 654 6.98 -7.35 14.13
C ASN A 654 5.58 -7.18 13.54
N LYS A 655 4.56 -7.61 14.30
CA LYS A 655 3.15 -7.30 14.02
C LYS A 655 2.82 -5.89 14.50
N ALA A 656 1.98 -5.17 13.76
CA ALA A 656 1.41 -3.91 14.23
C ALA A 656 0.50 -4.20 15.44
N VAL A 657 0.50 -3.32 16.43
CA VAL A 657 -0.24 -3.49 17.68
C VAL A 657 -1.74 -3.60 17.37
N GLN A 658 -2.36 -4.75 17.65
CA GLN A 658 -3.81 -4.81 17.81
C GLN A 658 -4.14 -4.32 19.22
N ASN A 659 -5.08 -3.38 19.33
CA ASN A 659 -5.43 -2.55 20.49
C ASN A 659 -5.80 -3.26 21.82
N ASN A 660 -5.56 -4.56 21.98
CA ASN A 660 -6.04 -5.36 23.11
C ASN A 660 -4.95 -6.04 23.96
N LEU A 661 -3.65 -5.69 23.78
CA LEU A 661 -2.58 -6.26 24.60
C LEU A 661 -1.73 -5.18 25.25
N ASN A 662 -1.43 -5.35 26.54
CA ASN A 662 -0.63 -4.42 27.32
C ASN A 662 0.78 -4.26 26.69
N PRO A 663 1.34 -3.03 26.65
CA PRO A 663 2.66 -2.77 26.06
C PRO A 663 3.81 -3.59 26.67
N GLY A 664 3.66 -4.07 27.91
CA GLY A 664 4.65 -4.86 28.64
C GLY A 664 4.84 -6.29 28.12
N ASP A 665 3.77 -6.93 27.63
CA ASP A 665 3.77 -8.38 27.30
C ASP A 665 4.56 -8.72 26.02
N TRP A 666 4.84 -7.73 25.16
CA TRP A 666 5.49 -7.94 23.86
C TRP A 666 7.01 -7.72 23.86
N THR A 667 7.57 -7.10 24.90
CA THR A 667 9.01 -6.80 24.97
C THR A 667 9.86 -8.07 25.06
N GLY A 668 9.31 -9.15 25.63
CA GLY A 668 9.98 -10.44 25.75
C GLY A 668 10.13 -11.22 24.44
N ALA A 669 9.17 -11.08 23.52
CA ALA A 669 9.15 -11.80 22.24
C ALA A 669 10.35 -11.51 21.34
N ARG A 670 10.99 -10.37 21.58
CA ARG A 670 11.91 -9.69 20.67
C ARG A 670 13.38 -9.98 20.93
N LYS A 671 13.67 -10.78 21.96
CA LYS A 671 15.02 -11.24 22.34
C LYS A 671 15.20 -12.74 22.26
N ALA A 672 14.19 -13.47 21.79
CA ALA A 672 14.26 -14.93 21.70
C ALA A 672 15.36 -15.34 20.72
N ARG A 673 16.33 -16.11 21.23
CA ARG A 673 17.45 -16.61 20.42
C ARG A 673 16.96 -17.72 19.52
N LEU A 674 17.55 -17.87 18.34
CA LEU A 674 17.14 -18.88 17.37
C LEU A 674 17.13 -20.30 17.95
N TRP A 675 18.16 -20.64 18.74
CA TRP A 675 18.25 -21.95 19.38
C TRP A 675 17.18 -22.16 20.47
N GLU A 676 16.76 -21.11 21.17
CA GLU A 676 15.68 -21.18 22.17
C GLU A 676 14.34 -21.43 21.49
N ILE A 677 14.09 -20.73 20.37
CA ILE A 677 12.90 -20.91 19.53
C ILE A 677 12.85 -22.33 18.96
N ALA A 678 13.95 -22.80 18.35
CA ALA A 678 14.03 -24.15 17.81
C ALA A 678 13.83 -25.22 18.91
N ARG A 679 14.40 -25.00 20.10
CA ARG A 679 14.23 -25.90 21.25
C ARG A 679 12.80 -25.92 21.78
N ALA A 680 12.13 -24.76 21.83
CA ALA A 680 10.74 -24.63 22.22
C ALA A 680 9.80 -25.31 21.21
N ALA A 681 10.00 -25.05 19.92
CA ALA A 681 9.22 -25.66 18.85
C ALA A 681 9.39 -27.19 18.79
N SER A 682 10.57 -27.72 19.10
CA SER A 682 10.87 -29.17 19.06
C SER A 682 10.70 -29.89 20.41
N ALA A 683 10.09 -29.23 21.40
CA ALA A 683 9.88 -29.77 22.75
C ALA A 683 8.70 -30.76 22.80
N ALA A 684 8.79 -31.85 22.04
CA ALA A 684 7.71 -32.83 21.92
C ALA A 684 7.45 -33.52 23.27
N PRO A 685 6.20 -33.50 23.79
CA PRO A 685 5.89 -34.13 25.07
C PRO A 685 6.27 -35.61 25.06
N THR A 686 6.75 -36.11 26.21
CA THR A 686 7.38 -37.43 26.40
C THR A 686 8.81 -37.58 25.85
N PHE A 687 9.21 -36.84 24.81
CA PHE A 687 10.57 -36.85 24.27
C PHE A 687 11.49 -35.87 25.00
N PHE A 688 11.08 -34.61 25.07
CA PHE A 688 11.84 -33.53 25.67
C PHE A 688 10.98 -32.72 26.65
N PRO A 689 11.57 -32.19 27.73
CA PRO A 689 10.85 -31.30 28.64
C PRO A 689 10.50 -29.99 27.96
N THR A 690 9.51 -29.28 28.53
CA THR A 690 9.10 -27.95 28.08
C THR A 690 10.26 -26.93 28.18
N LYS A 691 10.22 -25.87 27.37
CA LYS A 691 11.25 -24.84 27.33
C LYS A 691 10.69 -23.51 27.83
N GLN A 692 11.29 -22.98 28.88
CA GLN A 692 11.08 -21.58 29.26
C GLN A 692 11.89 -20.68 28.33
N VAL A 693 11.22 -19.76 27.66
CA VAL A 693 11.86 -18.69 26.89
C VAL A 693 11.74 -17.41 27.73
N PRO A 694 12.87 -16.73 28.03
CA PRO A 694 12.86 -15.55 28.89
C PRO A 694 11.83 -14.51 28.43
N GLN A 695 11.05 -13.97 29.39
CA GLN A 695 10.06 -12.91 29.16
C GLN A 695 8.87 -13.29 28.25
N LEU A 696 8.82 -14.53 27.74
CA LEU A 696 7.76 -15.03 26.87
C LEU A 696 6.92 -16.14 27.49
N GLY A 697 7.49 -16.86 28.45
CA GLY A 697 6.81 -17.95 29.15
C GLY A 697 7.35 -19.32 28.75
N THR A 698 6.55 -20.34 29.04
CA THR A 698 6.93 -21.75 28.86
C THR A 698 6.21 -22.33 27.66
N PHE A 699 6.98 -22.97 26.79
CA PHE A 699 6.52 -23.50 25.52
C PHE A 699 6.83 -24.99 25.38
N GLN A 700 6.04 -25.65 24.55
CA GLN A 700 6.26 -27.02 24.09
C GLN A 700 6.02 -27.13 22.58
N ASP A 701 6.23 -28.32 22.01
CA ASP A 701 5.96 -28.57 20.59
C ASP A 701 4.48 -28.34 20.24
N ALA A 702 4.23 -27.59 19.17
CA ALA A 702 2.90 -27.31 18.65
C ALA A 702 2.34 -28.41 17.74
N GLY A 703 3.11 -29.47 17.44
CA GLY A 703 2.65 -30.61 16.64
C GLY A 703 1.40 -31.29 17.22
N LEU A 704 1.19 -31.20 18.54
CA LEU A 704 -0.04 -31.66 19.21
C LEU A 704 -1.24 -30.70 19.06
N LEU A 705 -1.06 -29.52 18.50
CA LEU A 705 -2.15 -28.59 18.25
C LEU A 705 -2.39 -28.43 16.75
N GLU A 706 -1.30 -28.34 16.00
CA GLU A 706 -1.25 -28.06 14.56
C GLU A 706 0.08 -28.57 14.00
N ASN A 707 0.08 -29.79 13.42
CA ASN A 707 1.28 -30.38 12.81
C ASN A 707 1.46 -29.96 11.34
N ASP A 708 0.38 -29.61 10.64
CA ASP A 708 0.42 -28.91 9.35
C ASP A 708 0.08 -27.42 9.55
N PRO A 709 1.08 -26.51 9.57
CA PRO A 709 0.84 -25.10 9.87
C PRO A 709 0.24 -24.32 8.70
N VAL A 710 -0.14 -24.96 7.58
CA VAL A 710 -0.54 -24.27 6.34
C VAL A 710 -1.66 -23.24 6.57
N SER A 711 -2.63 -23.58 7.42
CA SER A 711 -3.77 -22.69 7.71
C SER A 711 -3.32 -21.38 8.37
N THR A 712 -2.44 -21.49 9.37
CA THR A 712 -1.84 -20.36 10.08
C THR A 712 -0.95 -19.53 9.13
N VAL A 713 -0.14 -20.19 8.31
CA VAL A 713 0.81 -19.51 7.41
C VAL A 713 0.08 -18.75 6.30
N VAL A 714 -0.97 -19.33 5.71
CA VAL A 714 -1.80 -18.67 4.70
C VAL A 714 -2.55 -17.48 5.30
N SER A 715 -3.08 -17.63 6.52
CA SER A 715 -3.73 -16.52 7.25
C SER A 715 -2.76 -15.36 7.46
N GLU A 716 -1.54 -15.66 7.93
CA GLU A 716 -0.51 -14.64 8.12
C GLU A 716 -0.07 -13.97 6.81
N ALA A 717 0.09 -14.74 5.73
CA ALA A 717 0.44 -14.20 4.42
C ALA A 717 -0.62 -13.21 3.91
N LYS A 718 -1.91 -13.49 4.13
CA LYS A 718 -3.02 -12.58 3.79
C LYS A 718 -3.01 -11.31 4.65
N MET A 719 -2.60 -11.40 5.92
CA MET A 719 -2.43 -10.21 6.78
C MET A 719 -1.23 -9.36 6.36
N LEU A 720 -0.12 -9.99 5.98
CA LEU A 720 1.08 -9.30 5.52
C LEU A 720 0.92 -8.66 4.14
N TYR A 721 0.15 -9.31 3.25
CA TYR A 721 -0.01 -8.93 1.86
C TYR A 721 -1.48 -8.93 1.41
N PRO A 722 -2.35 -8.10 2.02
CA PRO A 722 -3.81 -8.17 1.83
C PRO A 722 -4.28 -7.88 0.41
N SER A 723 -3.49 -7.15 -0.37
CA SER A 723 -3.80 -6.78 -1.76
C SER A 723 -3.03 -7.61 -2.80
N SER A 724 -2.19 -8.56 -2.37
CA SER A 724 -1.42 -9.41 -3.29
C SER A 724 -2.13 -10.73 -3.52
N ARG A 725 -2.01 -11.26 -4.74
CA ARG A 725 -2.43 -12.61 -5.07
C ARG A 725 -1.44 -13.63 -4.48
N THR A 726 -1.93 -14.81 -4.12
CA THR A 726 -1.08 -15.96 -3.80
C THR A 726 -0.72 -16.69 -5.10
N ASP A 727 0.57 -16.82 -5.39
CA ASP A 727 1.05 -17.49 -6.61
C ASP A 727 1.10 -19.01 -6.42
N LEU A 728 1.48 -19.44 -5.22
CA LEU A 728 1.74 -20.84 -4.90
C LEU A 728 1.65 -21.06 -3.38
N ILE A 729 1.04 -22.17 -2.96
CA ILE A 729 1.05 -22.66 -1.59
C ILE A 729 1.59 -24.08 -1.61
N VAL A 730 2.81 -24.28 -1.11
CA VAL A 730 3.41 -25.61 -0.98
C VAL A 730 3.36 -26.02 0.49
N SER A 731 2.77 -27.17 0.79
CA SER A 731 2.83 -27.79 2.11
C SER A 731 3.63 -29.09 2.01
N LEU A 732 4.68 -29.20 2.82
CA LEU A 732 5.60 -30.34 2.81
C LEU A 732 5.35 -31.21 4.04
N GLY A 733 4.97 -32.46 3.79
CA GLY A 733 4.74 -33.43 4.85
C GLY A 733 5.99 -34.16 5.31
N THR A 734 5.87 -34.81 6.45
CA THR A 734 6.89 -35.69 7.04
C THR A 734 6.53 -37.17 6.92
N GLY A 735 5.76 -37.52 5.88
CA GLY A 735 5.32 -38.87 5.56
C GLY A 735 3.91 -39.18 6.04
N THR A 736 3.16 -39.93 5.23
CA THR A 736 1.84 -40.46 5.57
C THR A 736 1.78 -41.96 5.31
N ILE A 737 0.94 -42.67 6.07
CA ILE A 737 0.71 -44.10 5.85
C ILE A 737 -0.64 -44.21 5.12
N PRO A 738 -0.74 -44.98 4.02
CA PRO A 738 -1.99 -45.14 3.28
C PRO A 738 -3.07 -45.78 4.16
N ASP A 739 -4.31 -45.31 4.02
CA ASP A 739 -5.49 -45.90 4.65
C ASP A 739 -5.84 -47.24 3.94
N ALA A 740 -5.02 -48.28 4.13
CA ALA A 740 -5.33 -49.66 3.74
C ALA A 740 -5.14 -50.61 4.94
N ASP A 741 -6.25 -51.26 5.32
CA ASP A 741 -6.41 -52.31 6.33
C ASP A 741 -6.12 -51.97 7.81
N VAL A 742 -6.82 -50.96 8.34
CA VAL A 742 -7.26 -50.99 9.76
C VAL A 742 -8.62 -51.71 9.91
N ALA A 743 -9.17 -52.26 8.82
CA ALA A 743 -10.22 -53.26 8.90
C ALA A 743 -9.59 -54.60 9.32
N GLU A 744 -10.06 -55.13 10.46
CA GLU A 744 -9.75 -56.47 10.98
C GLU A 744 -8.34 -56.71 11.58
N GLY A 745 -8.01 -55.99 12.66
CA GLY A 745 -6.88 -56.40 13.52
C GLY A 745 -6.70 -55.65 14.84
N ALA A 746 -7.33 -54.49 15.03
CA ALA A 746 -7.12 -53.64 16.20
C ALA A 746 -7.97 -54.01 17.45
N HIS A 747 -8.26 -55.29 17.68
CA HIS A 747 -8.94 -55.74 18.92
C HIS A 747 -8.02 -56.35 19.99
N THR A 748 -6.70 -56.41 19.79
CA THR A 748 -5.79 -57.00 20.80
C THR A 748 -4.52 -56.20 21.10
N ALA A 749 -4.56 -54.87 21.03
CA ALA A 749 -3.57 -54.04 21.72
C ALA A 749 -4.11 -53.62 23.09
N ARG A 750 -3.70 -54.33 24.15
CA ARG A 750 -4.02 -53.96 25.54
C ARG A 750 -3.62 -52.48 25.77
N PRO A 751 -4.51 -51.62 26.29
CA PRO A 751 -4.21 -50.22 26.51
C PRO A 751 -3.17 -50.11 27.63
N ARG A 752 -1.93 -49.76 27.27
CA ARG A 752 -0.97 -49.31 28.28
C ARG A 752 -1.40 -47.92 28.74
N LYS A 753 -1.77 -47.84 30.01
CA LYS A 753 -2.27 -46.66 30.73
C LYS A 753 -1.44 -45.40 30.43
N ALA A 754 -1.99 -44.48 29.65
CA ALA A 754 -1.65 -43.06 29.66
C ALA A 754 -2.96 -42.27 29.51
N PRO A 755 -3.62 -41.86 30.61
CA PRO A 755 -5.05 -41.53 30.60
C PRO A 755 -5.44 -40.17 29.97
N PHE A 756 -4.52 -39.35 29.42
CA PHE A 756 -4.86 -37.99 28.96
C PHE A 756 -4.10 -37.50 27.72
N ARG A 757 -3.67 -38.36 26.79
CA ARG A 757 -2.98 -37.89 25.56
C ARG A 757 -3.44 -38.53 24.24
N ILE A 758 -4.16 -39.65 24.30
CA ILE A 758 -4.58 -40.38 23.08
C ILE A 758 -5.79 -39.71 22.43
N GLN A 759 -6.72 -39.15 23.20
CA GLN A 759 -7.88 -38.44 22.66
C GLN A 759 -7.47 -37.16 21.92
N ASP A 760 -6.48 -36.43 22.44
CA ASP A 760 -5.92 -35.23 21.81
C ASP A 760 -5.26 -35.59 20.46
N LEU A 761 -4.39 -36.61 20.43
CA LEU A 761 -3.74 -37.12 19.19
C LEU A 761 -4.74 -37.58 18.11
N ILE A 762 -5.89 -38.13 18.50
CA ILE A 762 -6.95 -38.57 17.57
C ILE A 762 -7.73 -37.36 17.02
N TRP A 763 -8.03 -36.38 17.87
CA TRP A 763 -8.70 -35.13 17.47
C TRP A 763 -7.82 -34.27 16.55
N GLU A 764 -6.51 -34.28 16.76
CA GLU A 764 -5.48 -33.60 15.96
C GLU A 764 -5.39 -34.13 14.52
N LYS A 765 -5.28 -35.46 14.35
CA LYS A 765 -5.31 -36.09 13.00
C LYS A 765 -6.61 -35.76 12.25
N SER A 766 -7.72 -35.59 12.97
CA SER A 766 -8.99 -35.14 12.38
C SER A 766 -8.93 -33.67 11.95
N ARG A 767 -8.32 -32.78 12.73
CA ARG A 767 -8.18 -31.35 12.38
C ARG A 767 -7.27 -31.14 11.16
N ASP A 768 -6.11 -31.79 11.10
CA ASP A 768 -5.20 -31.69 9.94
C ASP A 768 -5.88 -32.24 8.67
N LYS A 769 -6.64 -33.34 8.80
CA LYS A 769 -7.45 -33.88 7.69
C LYS A 769 -8.51 -32.88 7.22
N GLN A 770 -9.19 -32.19 8.13
CA GLN A 770 -10.16 -31.14 7.79
C GLN A 770 -9.50 -29.94 7.10
N VAL A 771 -8.34 -29.49 7.57
CA VAL A 771 -7.56 -28.42 6.92
C VAL A 771 -7.19 -28.83 5.51
N ARG A 772 -6.62 -30.03 5.33
CA ARG A 772 -6.27 -30.56 4.00
C ARG A 772 -7.48 -30.65 3.08
N GLN A 773 -8.63 -31.10 3.57
CA GLN A 773 -9.88 -31.13 2.81
C GLN A 773 -10.34 -29.73 2.41
N ALA A 774 -10.23 -28.74 3.31
CA ALA A 774 -10.57 -27.35 3.01
C ALA A 774 -9.67 -26.74 1.92
N PHE A 775 -8.39 -27.14 1.86
CA PHE A 775 -7.44 -26.69 0.85
C PHE A 775 -7.40 -27.58 -0.41
N ALA A 776 -7.99 -28.78 -0.41
CA ALA A 776 -7.90 -29.74 -1.51
C ALA A 776 -8.39 -29.20 -2.86
N HIS A 777 -9.36 -28.28 -2.83
CA HIS A 777 -9.90 -27.61 -4.02
C HIS A 777 -9.27 -26.24 -4.31
N HIS A 778 -8.27 -25.84 -3.53
CA HIS A 778 -7.59 -24.57 -3.75
C HIS A 778 -6.60 -24.70 -4.91
N PRO A 779 -6.75 -23.94 -6.01
CA PRO A 779 -6.01 -24.18 -7.25
C PRO A 779 -4.50 -23.97 -7.11
N GLU A 780 -4.09 -23.10 -6.18
CA GLU A 780 -2.67 -22.81 -5.91
C GLU A 780 -2.07 -23.70 -4.80
N TYR A 781 -2.83 -24.62 -4.20
CA TYR A 781 -2.35 -25.48 -3.11
C TYR A 781 -1.77 -26.80 -3.61
N HIS A 782 -0.56 -27.12 -3.16
CA HIS A 782 0.17 -28.33 -3.47
C HIS A 782 0.70 -28.96 -2.18
N ARG A 783 0.14 -30.12 -1.80
CA ARG A 783 0.70 -30.97 -0.74
C ARG A 783 1.69 -31.94 -1.36
N LEU A 784 2.94 -31.88 -0.91
CA LEU A 784 3.99 -32.84 -1.29
C LEU A 784 4.31 -33.67 -0.06
N ASP A 785 3.93 -34.94 -0.08
CA ASP A 785 4.07 -35.84 1.05
C ASP A 785 4.40 -37.25 0.56
N HIS A 786 5.33 -37.92 1.23
CA HIS A 786 5.77 -39.26 0.86
C HIS A 786 4.85 -40.32 1.48
N GLU A 787 4.41 -41.29 0.69
CA GLU A 787 3.69 -42.45 1.20
C GLU A 787 4.69 -43.46 1.81
N MET A 788 4.61 -43.66 3.11
CA MET A 788 5.49 -44.54 3.86
C MET A 788 4.92 -45.96 3.90
N ASP A 789 5.80 -46.95 3.78
CA ASP A 789 5.47 -48.38 3.90
C ASP A 789 5.12 -48.80 5.33
N ARG A 790 5.56 -48.04 6.34
CA ARG A 790 5.30 -48.29 7.76
C ARG A 790 5.45 -47.02 8.58
N ASP A 791 5.02 -47.08 9.84
CA ASP A 791 5.22 -45.96 10.77
C ASP A 791 6.67 -45.92 11.29
N TYR A 792 7.43 -44.92 10.84
CA TYR A 792 8.78 -44.65 11.34
C TYR A 792 8.71 -43.80 12.61
N ALA A 793 9.37 -44.27 13.67
CA ALA A 793 9.43 -43.53 14.93
C ALA A 793 10.15 -42.19 14.77
N LEU A 794 9.65 -41.16 15.46
CA LEU A 794 10.15 -39.78 15.38
C LEU A 794 11.59 -39.60 15.87
N ASP A 795 12.12 -40.57 16.60
CA ASP A 795 13.48 -40.61 17.17
C ASP A 795 14.38 -41.69 16.55
N ASP A 796 13.95 -42.35 15.47
CA ASP A 796 14.74 -43.40 14.81
C ASP A 796 15.75 -42.83 13.81
N VAL A 797 16.92 -42.47 14.34
CA VAL A 797 18.05 -41.94 13.56
C VAL A 797 18.58 -42.96 12.54
N SER A 798 18.47 -44.26 12.84
CA SER A 798 19.05 -45.34 12.01
C SER A 798 18.37 -45.48 10.64
N GLN A 799 17.13 -45.02 10.51
CA GLN A 799 16.35 -45.12 9.28
C GLN A 799 16.46 -43.88 8.40
N MET A 800 17.05 -42.78 8.87
CA MET A 800 17.12 -41.53 8.11
C MET A 800 17.80 -41.69 6.73
N PRO A 801 18.93 -42.41 6.57
CA PRO A 801 19.53 -42.62 5.26
C PRO A 801 18.61 -43.41 4.32
N LYS A 802 17.93 -44.45 4.83
CA LYS A 802 16.99 -45.25 4.05
C LYS A 802 15.77 -44.44 3.60
N LEU A 803 15.26 -43.56 4.47
CA LEU A 803 14.15 -42.67 4.14
C LEU A 803 14.55 -41.67 3.05
N LEU A 804 15.77 -41.12 3.13
CA LEU A 804 16.30 -40.23 2.10
C LEU A 804 16.35 -40.94 0.73
N ASP A 805 16.90 -42.15 0.66
CA ASP A 805 16.99 -42.91 -0.60
C ASP A 805 15.61 -43.23 -1.18
N ARG A 806 14.64 -43.55 -0.32
CA ARG A 806 13.26 -43.87 -0.73
C ARG A 806 12.49 -42.68 -1.24
N VAL A 807 12.60 -41.51 -0.59
CA VAL A 807 11.96 -40.28 -1.04
C VAL A 807 12.59 -39.81 -2.35
N GLU A 808 13.89 -40.03 -2.54
CA GLU A 808 14.57 -39.73 -3.80
C GLU A 808 14.03 -40.58 -4.95
N ALA A 809 13.76 -41.86 -4.69
CA ALA A 809 13.23 -42.82 -5.65
C ALA A 809 11.68 -42.83 -5.77
N ASP A 810 10.97 -41.94 -5.08
CA ASP A 810 9.51 -41.93 -5.07
C ASP A 810 8.93 -41.28 -6.34
N ASP A 811 8.50 -42.11 -7.28
CA ASP A 811 7.90 -41.67 -8.54
C ASP A 811 6.54 -40.96 -8.36
N SER A 812 5.80 -41.21 -7.27
CA SER A 812 4.49 -40.60 -7.02
C SER A 812 4.57 -39.07 -6.84
N LEU A 813 5.73 -38.59 -6.38
CA LEU A 813 6.00 -37.17 -6.17
C LEU A 813 6.45 -36.44 -7.44
N THR A 814 6.78 -37.15 -8.52
CA THR A 814 7.37 -36.55 -9.73
C THR A 814 6.41 -35.57 -10.41
N GLU A 815 5.16 -35.96 -10.71
CA GLU A 815 4.21 -35.06 -11.37
C GLU A 815 3.84 -33.83 -10.49
N PRO A 816 3.56 -33.98 -9.18
CA PRO A 816 3.37 -32.84 -8.28
C PRO A 816 4.57 -31.90 -8.24
N ILE A 817 5.80 -32.42 -8.14
CA ILE A 817 7.03 -31.62 -8.14
C ILE A 817 7.20 -30.88 -9.47
N ASP A 818 6.94 -31.53 -10.61
CA ASP A 818 7.00 -30.92 -11.93
C ASP A 818 6.01 -29.77 -12.09
N ARG A 819 4.81 -29.91 -11.53
CA ARG A 819 3.79 -28.85 -11.51
C ARG A 819 4.27 -27.66 -10.69
N VAL A 820 4.77 -27.91 -9.48
CA VAL A 820 5.30 -26.87 -8.59
C VAL A 820 6.50 -26.17 -9.23
N ALA A 821 7.41 -26.91 -9.87
CA ALA A 821 8.59 -26.37 -10.54
C ALA A 821 8.20 -25.43 -11.69
N ARG A 822 7.21 -25.79 -12.51
CA ARG A 822 6.68 -24.92 -13.59
C ARG A 822 6.06 -23.63 -13.04
N CYS A 823 5.27 -23.72 -11.97
CA CYS A 823 4.71 -22.54 -11.31
C CYS A 823 5.80 -21.65 -10.71
N ALA A 824 6.78 -22.24 -10.02
CA ALA A 824 7.93 -21.52 -9.47
C ALA A 824 8.71 -20.80 -10.58
N PHE A 825 8.93 -21.45 -11.71
CA PHE A 825 9.61 -20.88 -12.86
C PHE A 825 8.81 -19.70 -13.49
N ALA A 826 7.48 -19.82 -13.63
CA ALA A 826 6.63 -18.72 -14.08
C ALA A 826 6.56 -17.55 -13.09
N SER A 827 6.66 -17.82 -11.78
CA SER A 827 6.67 -16.81 -10.73
C SER A 827 7.91 -15.88 -10.75
N LEU A 828 8.95 -16.24 -11.54
CA LEU A 828 10.10 -15.37 -11.79
C LEU A 828 9.75 -14.17 -12.68
N PHE A 829 8.58 -14.17 -13.32
CA PHE A 829 8.11 -13.07 -14.15
C PHE A 829 6.92 -12.37 -13.49
N HIS A 830 6.83 -11.06 -13.67
CA HIS A 830 5.69 -10.26 -13.21
C HIS A 830 5.39 -9.13 -14.19
N PHE A 831 4.20 -8.54 -14.09
CA PHE A 831 3.73 -7.49 -14.99
C PHE A 831 3.56 -6.16 -14.27
N GLU A 832 4.09 -5.08 -14.85
CA GLU A 832 3.92 -3.71 -14.37
C GLU A 832 3.34 -2.80 -15.46
N LEU A 833 2.41 -1.94 -15.09
CA LEU A 833 1.91 -0.87 -15.93
C LEU A 833 2.98 0.20 -16.11
N SER A 834 3.11 0.76 -17.32
CA SER A 834 4.03 1.88 -17.58
C SER A 834 3.51 3.21 -17.00
N GLY A 835 2.18 3.34 -16.85
CA GLY A 835 1.52 4.52 -16.32
C GLY A 835 0.01 4.28 -16.22
N MET A 836 -0.76 5.35 -15.96
CA MET A 836 -2.22 5.21 -15.83
C MET A 836 -2.85 4.68 -17.12
N PRO A 837 -3.56 3.53 -17.09
CA PRO A 837 -4.28 3.03 -18.26
C PRO A 837 -5.46 3.93 -18.64
N SER A 838 -5.80 3.92 -19.91
CA SER A 838 -6.99 4.59 -20.43
C SER A 838 -8.15 3.60 -20.54
N ARG A 839 -9.37 3.99 -20.19
CA ARG A 839 -10.57 3.16 -20.38
C ARG A 839 -11.38 3.68 -21.57
N ARG A 840 -11.67 2.83 -22.56
CA ARG A 840 -12.44 3.16 -23.77
C ARG A 840 -13.35 1.99 -24.14
N ASN A 841 -14.62 2.27 -24.43
CA ASN A 841 -15.62 1.26 -24.77
C ASN A 841 -15.69 0.09 -23.75
N GLY A 842 -15.56 0.38 -22.45
CA GLY A 842 -15.58 -0.64 -21.38
C GLY A 842 -14.30 -1.50 -21.28
N LYS A 843 -13.26 -1.21 -22.05
CA LYS A 843 -11.97 -1.91 -22.01
C LYS A 843 -10.84 -0.98 -21.53
N TYR A 844 -9.90 -1.54 -20.78
CA TYR A 844 -8.64 -0.89 -20.46
C TYR A 844 -7.63 -1.06 -21.59
N ILE A 845 -7.01 0.04 -21.99
CA ILE A 845 -5.98 0.11 -23.02
C ILE A 845 -4.79 0.84 -22.43
N GLY A 846 -3.61 0.23 -22.57
CA GLY A 846 -2.38 0.82 -22.10
C GLY A 846 -1.13 0.08 -22.56
N VAL A 847 -0.01 0.50 -21.99
CA VAL A 847 1.30 -0.12 -22.16
C VAL A 847 1.75 -0.65 -20.81
N GLY A 848 2.44 -1.78 -20.82
CA GLY A 848 3.10 -2.30 -19.64
C GLY A 848 4.33 -3.12 -20.01
N PHE A 849 4.99 -3.64 -18.98
CA PHE A 849 6.23 -4.38 -19.09
C PHE A 849 6.11 -5.70 -18.34
N ILE A 850 6.51 -6.78 -18.99
CA ILE A 850 6.78 -8.06 -18.33
C ILE A 850 8.25 -8.04 -17.94
N LEU A 851 8.51 -8.22 -16.65
CA LEU A 851 9.80 -8.10 -16.00
C LEU A 851 10.22 -9.45 -15.42
N CYS A 852 11.53 -9.69 -15.29
CA CYS A 852 12.07 -10.86 -14.60
C CYS A 852 12.65 -10.44 -13.24
N SER A 853 12.41 -11.24 -12.21
CA SER A 853 12.95 -11.03 -10.86
C SER A 853 14.44 -11.37 -10.75
N ILE A 854 14.98 -12.16 -11.70
CA ILE A 854 16.42 -12.43 -11.79
C ILE A 854 17.07 -11.27 -12.58
N PRO A 855 18.03 -10.54 -11.99
CA PRO A 855 18.72 -9.46 -12.68
C PRO A 855 19.58 -9.97 -13.83
N GLY A 856 19.76 -9.15 -14.87
CA GLY A 856 20.60 -9.48 -16.02
C GLY A 856 22.05 -9.79 -15.68
N VAL A 857 22.55 -9.18 -14.59
CA VAL A 857 23.91 -9.36 -14.08
C VAL A 857 24.09 -10.67 -13.29
N ASP A 858 23.01 -11.33 -12.90
CA ASP A 858 23.06 -12.57 -12.11
C ASP A 858 23.35 -13.76 -13.05
N PRO A 859 24.34 -14.64 -12.77
CA PRO A 859 24.66 -15.78 -13.64
C PRO A 859 23.46 -16.70 -13.93
N ALA A 860 22.51 -16.78 -13.01
CA ALA A 860 21.28 -17.54 -13.19
C ALA A 860 20.40 -17.03 -14.33
N PHE A 861 20.52 -15.75 -14.68
CA PHE A 861 19.80 -15.16 -15.78
C PHE A 861 20.13 -15.82 -17.11
N LYS A 862 21.43 -16.00 -17.41
CA LYS A 862 21.85 -16.66 -18.66
C LYS A 862 21.29 -18.09 -18.74
N SER A 863 21.35 -18.83 -17.62
CA SER A 863 20.82 -20.19 -17.53
C SER A 863 19.30 -20.24 -17.76
N LEU A 864 18.56 -19.31 -17.14
CA LEU A 864 17.11 -19.16 -17.31
C LEU A 864 16.73 -18.92 -18.77
N PHE A 865 17.37 -17.95 -19.43
CA PHE A 865 17.03 -17.56 -20.80
C PHE A 865 17.47 -18.60 -21.83
N THR A 866 18.59 -19.29 -21.61
CA THR A 866 19.01 -20.43 -22.45
C THR A 866 17.96 -21.54 -22.41
N ARG A 867 17.43 -21.84 -21.22
CA ARG A 867 16.37 -22.85 -21.05
C ARG A 867 15.05 -22.43 -21.69
N LEU A 868 14.63 -21.17 -21.52
CA LEU A 868 13.44 -20.62 -22.17
C LEU A 868 13.53 -20.71 -23.69
N ALA A 869 14.71 -20.46 -24.27
CA ALA A 869 14.95 -20.61 -25.69
C ALA A 869 14.91 -22.07 -26.15
N SER A 870 15.61 -22.98 -25.45
CA SER A 870 15.67 -24.40 -25.83
C SER A 870 14.31 -25.09 -25.72
N GLU A 871 13.51 -24.73 -24.71
CA GLU A 871 12.15 -25.24 -24.51
C GLU A 871 11.08 -24.45 -25.30
N ARG A 872 11.50 -23.51 -26.18
CA ARG A 872 10.62 -22.67 -27.02
C ARG A 872 9.46 -22.05 -26.23
N ALA A 873 9.77 -21.48 -25.07
CA ALA A 873 8.79 -20.88 -24.18
C ALA A 873 7.99 -19.78 -24.88
N GLN A 874 6.68 -19.75 -24.68
CA GLN A 874 5.77 -18.77 -25.25
C GLN A 874 4.93 -18.10 -24.15
N LEU A 875 4.83 -16.77 -24.24
CA LEU A 875 3.97 -15.98 -23.36
C LEU A 875 2.64 -15.69 -24.08
N TYR A 876 1.55 -15.71 -23.30
CA TYR A 876 0.22 -15.39 -23.78
C TYR A 876 -0.37 -14.28 -22.94
N VAL A 877 -0.90 -13.24 -23.58
CA VAL A 877 -1.64 -12.15 -22.94
C VAL A 877 -3.12 -12.32 -23.29
N ASN A 878 -3.95 -12.57 -22.29
CA ASN A 878 -5.38 -12.88 -22.45
C ASN A 878 -5.63 -14.03 -23.46
N GLY A 879 -4.77 -15.05 -23.43
CA GLY A 879 -4.84 -16.20 -24.33
C GLY A 879 -4.27 -15.96 -25.73
N GLN A 880 -3.81 -14.75 -26.05
CA GLN A 880 -3.16 -14.45 -27.34
C GLN A 880 -1.63 -14.52 -27.22
N PRO A 881 -0.94 -15.27 -28.09
CA PRO A 881 0.50 -15.39 -28.03
C PRO A 881 1.19 -14.06 -28.35
N ILE A 882 2.26 -13.75 -27.63
CA ILE A 882 3.15 -12.63 -27.93
C ILE A 882 4.50 -13.12 -28.45
N SER A 883 5.08 -12.36 -29.38
CA SER A 883 6.44 -12.64 -29.86
C SER A 883 7.45 -12.24 -28.80
N CYS A 884 8.21 -13.20 -28.28
CA CYS A 884 9.30 -13.00 -27.32
C CYS A 884 10.57 -13.63 -27.87
N THR A 885 11.66 -12.87 -27.82
CA THR A 885 12.98 -13.38 -28.21
C THR A 885 13.85 -13.50 -26.98
N TRP A 886 14.15 -14.75 -26.61
CA TRP A 886 14.88 -15.06 -25.39
C TRP A 886 16.40 -14.84 -25.54
N ASP A 887 16.93 -14.92 -26.78
CA ASP A 887 18.37 -15.02 -27.07
C ASP A 887 19.05 -13.75 -27.60
N ASP A 888 18.31 -12.81 -28.21
CA ASP A 888 18.91 -11.73 -29.03
C ASP A 888 19.02 -10.37 -28.32
N GLY A 889 18.73 -10.33 -27.01
CA GLY A 889 18.87 -9.13 -26.20
C GLY A 889 17.89 -7.98 -26.52
N ARG A 890 16.95 -8.15 -27.46
CA ARG A 890 16.00 -7.09 -27.85
C ARG A 890 15.06 -6.69 -26.71
N ASP A 891 14.69 -7.66 -25.89
CA ASP A 891 13.81 -7.51 -24.73
C ASP A 891 14.61 -7.25 -23.43
N ARG A 892 15.68 -6.44 -23.51
CA ARG A 892 16.49 -6.01 -22.36
C ARG A 892 16.38 -4.52 -22.07
N ASP A 893 16.44 -4.12 -20.80
CA ASP A 893 16.55 -2.72 -20.40
C ASP A 893 18.00 -2.19 -20.47
N GLU A 894 18.23 -0.94 -20.10
CA GLU A 894 19.56 -0.30 -20.09
C GLU A 894 20.58 -0.96 -19.14
N ASN A 895 20.10 -1.75 -18.17
CA ASN A 895 20.91 -2.46 -17.19
C ASN A 895 21.06 -3.96 -17.54
N GLY A 896 20.59 -4.39 -18.72
CA GLY A 896 20.63 -5.78 -19.17
C GLY A 896 19.56 -6.69 -18.55
N ASN A 897 18.61 -6.16 -17.77
CA ASN A 897 17.51 -6.96 -17.22
C ASN A 897 16.46 -7.25 -18.29
N PHE A 898 15.71 -8.34 -18.13
CA PHE A 898 14.59 -8.62 -19.02
C PHE A 898 13.46 -7.61 -18.83
N CYS A 899 13.03 -7.00 -19.93
CA CYS A 899 11.96 -6.02 -19.97
C CYS A 899 11.23 -6.12 -21.30
N LYS A 900 10.12 -6.87 -21.33
CA LYS A 900 9.27 -6.99 -22.51
C LYS A 900 8.15 -5.97 -22.47
N ARG A 901 8.20 -4.97 -23.35
CA ARG A 901 7.10 -4.02 -23.52
C ARG A 901 5.94 -4.68 -24.26
N ILE A 902 4.73 -4.58 -23.71
CA ILE A 902 3.50 -5.03 -24.34
C ILE A 902 2.46 -3.90 -24.40
N GLN A 903 1.71 -3.88 -25.49
CA GLN A 903 0.45 -3.14 -25.58
C GLN A 903 -0.69 -4.12 -25.27
N TYR A 904 -1.60 -3.72 -24.40
CA TYR A 904 -2.74 -4.55 -24.04
C TYR A 904 -4.04 -3.79 -24.25
N GLU A 905 -5.05 -4.53 -24.66
CA GLU A 905 -6.46 -4.14 -24.64
C GLU A 905 -7.21 -5.26 -23.93
N THR A 906 -7.81 -4.95 -22.79
CA THR A 906 -8.45 -5.96 -21.95
C THR A 906 -9.73 -5.45 -21.31
N GLY A 907 -10.57 -6.36 -20.82
CA GLY A 907 -11.70 -6.01 -19.94
C GLY A 907 -11.19 -5.48 -18.59
N ASP A 908 -11.83 -5.85 -17.48
CA ASP A 908 -11.41 -5.36 -16.16
C ASP A 908 -10.17 -6.07 -15.61
N GLN A 909 -9.84 -7.27 -16.12
CA GLN A 909 -8.71 -8.08 -15.69
C GLN A 909 -7.71 -8.31 -16.82
N ILE A 910 -6.42 -8.46 -16.48
CA ILE A 910 -5.38 -8.93 -17.39
C ILE A 910 -4.88 -10.28 -16.90
N SER A 911 -4.65 -11.19 -17.84
CA SER A 911 -4.08 -12.51 -17.60
C SER A 911 -2.85 -12.69 -18.47
N ILE A 912 -1.74 -13.12 -17.87
CA ILE A 912 -0.53 -13.48 -18.61
C ILE A 912 -0.07 -14.86 -18.15
N THR A 913 0.12 -15.77 -19.10
CA THR A 913 0.56 -17.14 -18.86
C THR A 913 1.80 -17.46 -19.67
N MET A 914 2.59 -18.40 -19.17
CA MET A 914 3.76 -18.95 -19.84
C MET A 914 3.56 -20.43 -20.10
N CYS A 915 3.84 -20.85 -21.33
CA CYS A 915 3.80 -22.25 -21.76
C CYS A 915 5.18 -22.67 -22.28
N MET A 916 5.64 -23.86 -21.91
CA MET A 916 6.83 -24.48 -22.48
C MET A 916 6.41 -25.46 -23.59
N SER A 917 7.10 -25.45 -24.72
CA SER A 917 6.82 -26.37 -25.82
C SER A 917 7.12 -27.81 -25.41
N GLY A 918 6.19 -28.74 -25.70
CA GLY A 918 6.34 -30.16 -25.36
C GLY A 918 5.65 -30.61 -24.07
N THR A 919 4.92 -29.71 -23.39
CA THR A 919 4.03 -30.08 -22.27
C THR A 919 2.57 -30.05 -22.73
N SER A 920 1.80 -31.11 -22.43
CA SER A 920 0.34 -31.16 -22.65
C SER A 920 -0.45 -30.38 -21.59
N ALA A 921 0.25 -29.78 -20.62
CA ALA A 921 -0.33 -29.11 -19.47
C ALA A 921 -0.71 -27.65 -19.79
N PRO A 922 -1.74 -27.09 -19.12
CA PRO A 922 -2.08 -25.69 -19.25
C PRO A 922 -0.93 -24.78 -18.81
N GLY A 923 -0.81 -23.60 -19.44
CA GLY A 923 0.20 -22.61 -19.11
C GLY A 923 0.10 -22.11 -17.67
N SER A 924 1.25 -21.84 -17.05
CA SER A 924 1.32 -21.30 -15.69
C SER A 924 1.19 -19.78 -15.72
N HIS A 925 0.43 -19.20 -14.80
CA HIS A 925 0.37 -17.75 -14.64
C HIS A 925 1.71 -17.20 -14.16
N ILE A 926 2.09 -16.04 -14.68
CA ILE A 926 3.19 -15.26 -14.11
C ILE A 926 2.74 -14.65 -12.77
N SER A 927 3.70 -14.26 -11.94
CA SER A 927 3.47 -13.80 -10.58
C SER A 927 2.46 -12.64 -10.51
N GLY A 928 1.46 -12.79 -9.64
CA GLY A 928 0.43 -11.78 -9.34
C GLY A 928 -0.78 -11.77 -10.28
N LEU A 929 -0.84 -12.65 -11.28
CA LEU A 929 -1.90 -12.67 -12.30
C LEU A 929 -2.74 -13.96 -12.30
N PRO A 930 -3.97 -13.94 -12.88
CA PRO A 930 -4.70 -12.78 -13.38
C PRO A 930 -5.06 -11.78 -12.27
N SER A 931 -5.16 -10.50 -12.65
CA SER A 931 -5.46 -9.40 -11.73
C SER A 931 -6.30 -8.31 -12.40
N ALA A 932 -7.12 -7.62 -11.61
CA ALA A 932 -7.85 -6.46 -12.07
C ALA A 932 -6.90 -5.30 -12.35
N ILE A 933 -7.11 -4.57 -13.45
CA ILE A 933 -6.28 -3.42 -13.82
C ILE A 933 -6.27 -2.36 -12.70
N VAL A 934 -7.42 -2.16 -12.03
CA VAL A 934 -7.55 -1.24 -10.90
C VAL A 934 -6.68 -1.67 -9.71
N HIS A 935 -6.53 -2.98 -9.48
CA HIS A 935 -5.62 -3.49 -8.44
C HIS A 935 -4.16 -3.22 -8.78
N LEU A 936 -3.76 -3.40 -10.04
CA LEU A 936 -2.39 -3.07 -10.49
C LEU A 936 -2.09 -1.57 -10.36
N VAL A 937 -3.04 -0.71 -10.74
CA VAL A 937 -2.96 0.75 -10.56
C VAL A 937 -2.73 1.12 -9.09
N LYS A 938 -3.51 0.52 -8.18
CA LYS A 938 -3.39 0.76 -6.74
C LYS A 938 -2.07 0.23 -6.19
N ALA A 939 -1.69 -1.00 -6.56
CA ALA A 939 -0.46 -1.63 -6.09
C ALA A 939 0.79 -0.81 -6.48
N GLN A 940 0.85 -0.31 -7.71
CA GLN A 940 1.96 0.52 -8.18
C GLN A 940 1.89 1.99 -7.73
N GLY A 941 0.83 2.40 -7.01
CA GLY A 941 0.64 3.79 -6.60
C GLY A 941 0.43 4.77 -7.77
N LEU A 942 -0.06 4.31 -8.92
CA LEU A 942 -0.26 5.18 -10.10
C LEU A 942 -1.38 6.22 -9.87
N ASN A 943 -2.27 5.95 -8.92
CA ASN A 943 -3.31 6.85 -8.44
C ASN A 943 -2.93 7.60 -7.15
N ALA A 944 -1.70 7.48 -6.66
CA ALA A 944 -1.20 8.23 -5.50
C ALA A 944 -0.80 9.65 -5.94
N TYR A 945 -1.79 10.46 -6.29
CA TYR A 945 -1.60 11.82 -6.83
C TYR A 945 -0.88 12.78 -5.87
N PHE A 946 -0.83 12.46 -4.58
CA PHE A 946 -0.26 13.29 -3.52
C PHE A 946 1.00 12.66 -2.90
N GLY A 947 1.66 11.78 -3.66
CA GLY A 947 2.85 11.07 -3.21
C GLY A 947 2.53 9.81 -2.41
N THR A 948 3.57 9.01 -2.17
CA THR A 948 3.52 7.76 -1.41
C THR A 948 4.38 7.84 -0.17
N SER A 949 4.07 6.99 0.81
CA SER A 949 4.76 7.01 2.11
C SER A 949 6.23 6.58 2.04
N ASP A 950 6.63 5.85 0.99
CA ASP A 950 8.00 5.40 0.71
C ASP A 950 8.80 6.37 -0.18
N HIS A 951 8.24 7.56 -0.46
CA HIS A 951 8.84 8.64 -1.24
C HIS A 951 9.21 8.27 -2.68
N ARG A 952 8.69 7.17 -3.21
CA ARG A 952 8.84 6.84 -4.63
C ARG A 952 7.97 7.77 -5.47
N LYS A 953 8.56 8.39 -6.49
CA LYS A 953 7.81 9.21 -7.46
C LYS A 953 6.86 8.32 -8.27
N ARG A 954 5.69 8.85 -8.58
CA ARG A 954 4.71 8.18 -9.43
C ARG A 954 5.23 8.06 -10.86
N LYS A 955 5.19 6.86 -11.45
CA LYS A 955 5.58 6.61 -12.87
C LYS A 955 4.66 7.37 -13.84
N ARG A 956 5.23 8.07 -14.83
CA ARG A 956 4.48 8.77 -15.89
C ARG A 956 4.84 8.21 -17.27
N ILE A 957 3.89 8.28 -18.20
CA ILE A 957 4.09 7.79 -19.57
C ILE A 957 5.24 8.53 -20.28
N ALA A 958 5.37 9.84 -20.06
CA ALA A 958 6.42 10.66 -20.65
C ALA A 958 7.84 10.30 -20.17
N ASP A 959 7.98 9.81 -18.93
CA ASP A 959 9.29 9.41 -18.38
C ASP A 959 9.88 8.21 -19.14
N ASP A 960 9.01 7.33 -19.65
CA ASP A 960 9.40 6.16 -20.44
C ASP A 960 9.64 6.51 -21.92
N ASP A 961 8.91 7.48 -22.51
CA ASP A 961 9.18 7.93 -23.89
C ASP A 961 10.55 8.61 -24.01
N VAL A 962 11.01 9.32 -22.97
CA VAL A 962 12.38 9.87 -22.89
C VAL A 962 13.43 8.76 -22.79
N ARG A 963 13.17 7.68 -22.03
CA ARG A 963 14.04 6.48 -21.98
C ARG A 963 14.08 5.74 -23.32
N THR A 964 12.94 5.65 -24.00
CA THR A 964 12.82 4.99 -25.30
C THR A 964 13.48 5.81 -26.42
N ALA A 965 13.42 7.15 -26.34
CA ALA A 965 14.10 8.07 -27.24
C ALA A 965 15.63 7.96 -27.11
N LYS A 966 16.17 7.85 -25.87
CA LYS A 966 17.59 7.56 -25.65
C LYS A 966 18.02 6.22 -26.26
N LYS A 967 17.17 5.20 -26.20
CA LYS A 967 17.39 3.90 -26.86
C LYS A 967 17.47 4.01 -28.39
N LYS A 968 16.68 4.90 -29.02
CA LYS A 968 16.74 5.16 -30.47
C LYS A 968 17.98 5.97 -30.88
N CYS A 969 18.41 6.95 -30.08
CA CYS A 969 19.61 7.73 -30.38
C CYS A 969 20.91 6.91 -30.30
N LEU A 970 20.97 5.88 -29.45
CA LEU A 970 22.15 5.01 -29.35
C LEU A 970 22.25 3.95 -30.48
N ILE A 971 21.13 3.58 -31.11
CA ILE A 971 21.11 2.63 -32.23
C ILE A 971 21.28 3.35 -33.59
N GLY A 972 21.03 4.67 -33.65
CA GLY A 972 21.21 5.49 -34.85
C GLY A 972 22.59 6.13 -35.03
N GLY A 973 23.56 5.82 -34.16
CA GLY A 973 24.93 6.39 -34.17
C GLY A 973 25.99 5.57 -34.91
N PHE A 974 25.59 4.48 -35.59
CA PHE A 974 26.44 3.74 -36.52
C PHE A 974 25.62 3.39 -37.76
N ALA A 975 25.56 4.33 -38.70
CA ALA A 975 25.24 4.10 -40.10
C ALA A 975 26.14 5.00 -40.94
#